data_AF-A0A5C8V580-F1
#
_entry.id   AF-A0A5C8V580-F1
#
_cell.length_a   1.000
_cell.length_b   1.000
_cell.length_c   1.000
_cell.angle_alpha   90.00
_cell.angle_beta   90.00
_cell.angle_gamma   90.00
#
_symmetry.space_group_name_H-M   'P 1'
#
loop_
_entity.id
_entity.type
_entity.pdbx_description
1 polymer ?
#
loop_
_entity_poly.entity_id
_entity_poly.type
_entity_poly.pdbx_seq_one_letter_code
_entity_poly.pdbx_strand_id
1 'polypeptide(L)'
;MLKTKKISTALLISFLGMVICFAQNNKSKGDNYFFQYDYQKAINAYELDLTKGTISRQQFENLADAYYHTNNFEKASEIYLSVYNKDSSLSNHRLNKMLESLSKTAKKERMEAFLHSMSSRFQKEFLENFEFNTQLLSSNAAGDGLDFQIFNLDGNSPQSDFSPSFYDHQLLFSSGRTFDKKKRYVPSGEGYLNIYGAALQPTGQVSNPQPFSDLPNSDFHKATPYYSKGLESIFYVLSNTENGELSFDENGKNALAIGMQSKDGPFRLLLKDLSTSFYYPFYDEKSGKLYFSANFEDGFGGTDIYFVYTNQGQIMSAPINLGPRINSAGNEIASFIFEDSFYFSSDVFYGLGGMDVYKSNIEGDSFSIPINLGKGINSPEDDFGLIMRNEGDGLLGYFSSNRAGGKGKDDIYGFKVDKKPGLKTFTLKGKVVKSDRRNDFVPNAEIRLRDVDGTILAETYSDEEGNYRLEIPWEKELVIESSKNRYSFYNKRFVESDLEAMENENHQIRISAYDEVVEEKEGQTVVKLKKFFFGRGLTQLTPEIKAELDKVVAFVNDFPSAQLRIETYTDSRGGSSTNFRLTQGRSDVIKKYLVQQGVPSSNILYTIGYGEDKILNNCTNGVFCLEMLHQQNQRSLIVVLNDNVLFN
;
A
#
# COMPACT_ATOMS: atom_id res chain seq x y z
N MET A 1 32.36 48.27 85.62
CA MET A 1 31.10 48.08 86.36
C MET A 1 30.07 47.55 85.37
N LEU A 2 29.77 46.24 85.41
CA LEU A 2 28.70 45.60 86.19
C LEU A 2 27.30 45.83 85.58
N LYS A 3 26.72 44.73 85.04
CA LYS A 3 25.36 44.18 85.26
C LYS A 3 24.15 45.08 84.86
N THR A 4 22.99 44.63 84.35
CA THR A 4 22.30 43.32 84.29
C THR A 4 20.97 43.43 83.50
N LYS A 5 20.61 42.37 82.77
CA LYS A 5 19.29 41.70 82.56
C LYS A 5 17.95 42.48 82.66
N LYS A 6 17.05 42.29 81.66
CA LYS A 6 15.82 41.42 81.64
C LYS A 6 14.92 41.77 80.41
N ILE A 7 14.67 40.86 79.46
CA ILE A 7 13.54 39.90 79.27
C ILE A 7 12.29 40.45 78.53
N SER A 8 11.91 39.66 77.49
CA SER A 8 10.63 39.42 76.78
C SER A 8 10.09 40.42 75.76
N THR A 9 10.06 40.01 74.49
CA THR A 9 8.84 39.66 73.74
C THR A 9 9.17 38.86 72.49
N ALA A 10 8.32 37.90 72.17
CA ALA A 10 8.46 36.92 71.09
C ALA A 10 8.23 37.52 69.70
N LEU A 11 8.99 37.07 68.70
CA LEU A 11 8.44 36.87 67.35
C LEU A 11 9.26 35.78 66.62
N LEU A 12 8.53 34.75 66.22
CA LEU A 12 8.97 33.57 65.51
C LEU A 12 9.04 33.90 64.01
N ILE A 13 10.22 33.96 63.40
CA ILE A 13 10.36 33.90 61.94
C ILE A 13 11.45 32.89 61.61
N SER A 14 10.99 31.75 61.10
CA SER A 14 11.78 30.61 60.70
C SER A 14 12.69 30.95 59.52
N PHE A 15 13.97 30.67 59.73
CA PHE A 15 15.00 30.51 58.70
C PHE A 15 14.64 29.25 57.87
N LEU A 16 14.21 29.41 56.62
CA LEU A 16 14.10 28.29 55.68
C LEU A 16 15.27 28.43 54.68
N GLY A 17 16.31 27.63 54.90
CA GLY A 17 17.37 27.45 53.93
C GLY A 17 16.80 26.82 52.66
N MET A 18 16.86 27.55 51.55
CA MET A 18 16.73 26.95 50.24
C MET A 18 17.98 26.10 49.99
N VAL A 19 17.83 24.80 50.17
CA VAL A 19 18.71 23.81 49.57
C VAL A 19 18.51 23.93 48.06
N ILE A 20 19.45 24.58 47.39
CA ILE A 20 19.59 24.49 45.93
C ILE A 20 20.11 23.07 45.68
N CYS A 21 19.20 22.12 45.49
CA CYS A 21 19.52 20.85 44.86
C CYS A 21 19.89 21.15 43.41
N PHE A 22 21.18 21.24 43.13
CA PHE A 22 21.68 20.98 41.78
C PHE A 22 21.36 19.52 41.46
N ALA A 23 20.26 19.28 40.75
CA ALA A 23 20.06 18.02 40.05
C ALA A 23 21.10 17.96 38.93
N GLN A 24 22.29 17.45 39.24
CA GLN A 24 23.22 17.00 38.22
C GLN A 24 22.55 15.83 37.51
N ASN A 25 22.21 16.02 36.24
CA ASN A 25 21.75 14.97 35.33
C ASN A 25 22.91 13.97 35.13
N ASN A 26 23.08 13.03 36.06
CA ASN A 26 23.97 11.88 35.87
C ASN A 26 23.31 10.97 34.84
N LYS A 27 23.64 11.16 33.55
CA LYS A 27 23.27 10.21 32.48
C LYS A 27 23.78 8.82 32.89
N SER A 28 22.90 7.81 32.91
CA SER A 28 23.28 6.46 33.31
C SER A 28 24.39 5.93 32.42
N LYS A 29 25.26 5.09 32.98
CA LYS A 29 26.27 4.37 32.19
C LYS A 29 25.63 3.55 31.07
N GLY A 30 24.45 2.98 31.31
CA GLY A 30 23.70 2.25 30.29
C GLY A 30 23.28 3.15 29.13
N ASP A 31 22.71 4.32 29.42
CA ASP A 31 22.30 5.29 28.41
C ASP A 31 23.48 5.77 27.56
N ASN A 32 24.62 6.04 28.19
CA ASN A 32 25.83 6.46 27.46
C ASN A 32 26.29 5.38 26.46
N TYR A 33 26.31 4.10 26.85
CA TYR A 33 26.67 3.02 25.92
C TYR A 33 25.59 2.81 24.85
N PHE A 34 24.31 2.92 25.22
CA PHE A 34 23.19 2.75 24.31
C PHE A 34 23.21 3.77 23.17
N PHE A 35 23.36 5.07 23.49
CA PHE A 35 23.42 6.14 22.49
C PHE A 35 24.74 6.15 21.69
N GLN A 36 25.77 5.45 22.19
CA GLN A 36 27.00 5.16 21.45
C GLN A 36 26.92 3.85 20.64
N TYR A 37 25.74 3.20 20.57
CA TYR A 37 25.52 1.95 19.84
C TYR A 37 26.34 0.74 20.36
N ASP A 38 26.89 0.81 21.57
CA ASP A 38 27.58 -0.31 22.23
C ASP A 38 26.58 -1.12 23.07
N TYR A 39 25.69 -1.84 22.38
CA TYR A 39 24.55 -2.52 22.98
C TYR A 39 24.95 -3.59 24.00
N GLN A 40 26.05 -4.31 23.79
CA GLN A 40 26.51 -5.33 24.74
C GLN A 40 26.94 -4.72 26.08
N LYS A 41 27.64 -3.58 26.08
CA LYS A 41 27.96 -2.87 27.32
C LYS A 41 26.74 -2.19 27.93
N ALA A 42 25.81 -1.71 27.11
CA ALA A 42 24.55 -1.16 27.58
C ALA A 42 23.73 -2.22 28.34
N ILE A 43 23.59 -3.44 27.79
CA ILE A 43 22.92 -4.57 28.46
C ILE A 43 23.53 -4.82 29.85
N ASN A 44 24.85 -4.98 29.93
CA ASN A 44 25.53 -5.26 31.20
C ASN A 44 25.30 -4.15 32.25
N ALA A 45 25.27 -2.88 31.81
CA ALA A 45 25.02 -1.74 32.69
C ALA A 45 23.56 -1.67 33.15
N TYR A 46 22.61 -1.87 32.24
CA TYR A 46 21.18 -1.86 32.57
C TYR A 46 20.76 -3.07 33.42
N GLU A 47 21.31 -4.27 33.18
CA GLU A 47 21.06 -5.43 34.04
C GLU A 47 21.56 -5.15 35.47
N LEU A 48 22.72 -4.50 35.63
CA LEU A 48 23.21 -4.09 36.94
C LEU A 48 22.27 -3.06 37.60
N ASP A 49 21.76 -2.07 36.86
CA ASP A 49 20.80 -1.09 37.38
C ASP A 49 19.45 -1.73 37.72
N LEU A 50 19.03 -2.75 36.97
CA LEU A 50 17.84 -3.56 37.24
C LEU A 50 18.00 -4.34 38.57
N THR A 51 19.15 -4.97 38.83
CA THR A 51 19.41 -5.66 40.11
C THR A 51 19.38 -4.73 41.32
N LYS A 52 19.69 -3.44 41.13
CA LYS A 52 19.64 -2.42 42.19
C LYS A 52 18.25 -1.79 42.36
N GLY A 53 17.31 -2.09 41.46
CA GLY A 53 15.98 -1.47 41.44
C GLY A 53 16.00 0.01 41.05
N THR A 54 17.05 0.48 40.36
CA THR A 54 17.24 1.89 40.00
C THR A 54 16.90 2.22 38.56
N ILE A 55 16.47 1.23 37.77
CA ILE A 55 16.17 1.40 36.35
C ILE A 55 14.87 2.19 36.15
N SER A 56 14.92 3.23 35.33
CA SER A 56 13.72 3.95 34.88
C SER A 56 12.99 3.16 33.79
N ARG A 57 11.74 3.54 33.50
CA ARG A 57 10.98 2.94 32.40
C ARG A 57 11.72 3.05 31.06
N GLN A 58 12.21 4.25 30.71
CA GLN A 58 12.93 4.47 29.46
C GLN A 58 14.16 3.57 29.34
N GLN A 59 14.92 3.41 30.44
CA GLN A 59 16.10 2.55 30.47
C GLN A 59 15.73 1.06 30.32
N PHE A 60 14.57 0.65 30.84
CA PHE A 60 14.07 -0.70 30.66
C PHE A 60 13.67 -0.98 29.20
N GLU A 61 13.07 0.00 28.53
CA GLU A 61 12.79 -0.08 27.10
C GLU A 61 14.08 -0.06 26.26
N ASN A 62 15.08 0.78 26.62
CA ASN A 62 16.40 0.78 25.99
C ASN A 62 17.14 -0.56 26.18
N LEU A 63 16.94 -1.24 27.31
CA LEU A 63 17.45 -2.60 27.54
C LEU A 63 16.79 -3.60 26.58
N ALA A 64 15.48 -3.50 26.33
CA ALA A 64 14.81 -4.32 25.33
C ALA A 64 15.35 -4.08 23.91
N ASP A 65 15.53 -2.80 23.55
CA ASP A 65 16.16 -2.40 22.28
C ASP A 65 17.58 -2.99 22.16
N ALA A 66 18.38 -2.94 23.23
CA ALA A 66 19.73 -3.50 23.22
C ALA A 66 19.74 -5.04 23.06
N TYR A 67 18.80 -5.75 23.70
CA TYR A 67 18.63 -7.19 23.49
C TYR A 67 18.22 -7.51 22.05
N TYR A 68 17.31 -6.72 21.50
CA TYR A 68 16.89 -6.85 20.11
C TYR A 68 18.09 -6.70 19.15
N HIS A 69 18.90 -5.65 19.31
CA HIS A 69 20.09 -5.42 18.48
C HIS A 69 21.24 -6.43 18.69
N THR A 70 21.13 -7.29 19.70
CA THR A 70 22.09 -8.39 19.94
C THR A 70 21.46 -9.76 19.66
N ASN A 71 20.35 -9.80 18.92
CA ASN A 71 19.60 -10.99 18.52
C ASN A 71 19.08 -11.84 19.69
N ASN A 72 18.94 -11.25 20.88
CA ASN A 72 18.33 -11.89 22.04
C ASN A 72 16.82 -11.62 22.07
N PHE A 73 16.12 -12.13 21.06
CA PHE A 73 14.69 -11.90 20.84
C PHE A 73 13.82 -12.41 21.99
N GLU A 74 14.23 -13.46 22.69
CA GLU A 74 13.49 -13.98 23.84
C GLU A 74 13.43 -12.93 24.97
N LYS A 75 14.58 -12.42 25.43
CA LYS A 75 14.61 -11.37 26.46
C LYS A 75 13.99 -10.05 25.98
N ALA A 76 14.20 -9.69 24.71
CA ALA A 76 13.61 -8.49 24.13
C ALA A 76 12.07 -8.55 24.18
N SER A 77 11.48 -9.64 23.69
CA SER A 77 10.02 -9.84 23.68
C SER A 77 9.41 -9.84 25.08
N GLU A 78 10.08 -10.45 26.06
CA GLU A 78 9.62 -10.46 27.46
C GLU A 78 9.53 -9.05 28.05
N ILE A 79 10.56 -8.23 27.83
CA ILE A 79 10.58 -6.86 28.33
C ILE A 79 9.54 -6.00 27.62
N TYR A 80 9.45 -6.05 26.28
CA TYR A 80 8.44 -5.29 25.56
C TYR A 80 7.02 -5.64 26.00
N LEU A 81 6.70 -6.93 26.13
CA LEU A 81 5.41 -7.39 26.63
C LEU A 81 5.14 -6.92 28.06
N SER A 82 6.16 -6.94 28.93
CA SER A 82 6.05 -6.46 30.31
C SER A 82 5.71 -4.97 30.35
N VAL A 83 6.39 -4.16 29.54
CA VAL A 83 6.13 -2.72 29.41
C VAL A 83 4.72 -2.50 28.86
N TYR A 84 4.36 -3.19 27.77
CA TYR A 84 3.05 -3.05 27.14
C TYR A 84 1.90 -3.43 28.06
N ASN A 85 2.01 -4.53 28.81
CA ASN A 85 0.94 -4.97 29.72
C ASN A 85 0.71 -4.02 30.90
N LYS A 86 1.68 -3.14 31.20
CA LYS A 86 1.59 -2.20 32.32
C LYS A 86 0.71 -0.99 32.00
N ASP A 87 0.85 -0.41 30.80
CA ASP A 87 0.17 0.84 30.42
C ASP A 87 -0.17 0.96 28.91
N SER A 88 0.08 -0.08 28.11
CA SER A 88 -0.17 -0.14 26.66
C SER A 88 0.54 0.93 25.82
N SER A 89 1.58 1.58 26.37
CA SER A 89 2.22 2.74 25.75
C SER A 89 3.61 2.42 25.17
N LEU A 90 3.71 1.53 24.19
CA LEU A 90 4.93 1.41 23.36
C LEU A 90 4.86 2.34 22.15
N SER A 91 5.99 2.83 21.67
CA SER A 91 6.05 3.47 20.35
C SER A 91 5.77 2.46 19.24
N ASN A 92 5.35 2.92 18.05
CA ASN A 92 5.12 2.04 16.90
C ASN A 92 6.37 1.22 16.57
N HIS A 93 7.55 1.87 16.57
CA HIS A 93 8.81 1.17 16.30
C HIS A 93 9.13 0.06 17.30
N ARG A 94 8.88 0.27 18.59
CA ARG A 94 9.07 -0.79 19.60
C ARG A 94 8.00 -1.87 19.52
N LEU A 95 6.79 -1.54 19.06
CA LEU A 95 5.78 -2.55 18.73
C LEU A 95 6.23 -3.42 17.55
N ASN A 96 6.84 -2.84 16.51
CA ASN A 96 7.44 -3.62 15.41
C ASN A 96 8.48 -4.61 15.93
N LYS A 97 9.49 -4.10 16.68
CA LYS A 97 10.54 -4.94 17.29
C LYS A 97 9.99 -6.03 18.21
N MET A 98 8.91 -5.74 18.94
CA MET A 98 8.24 -6.73 19.78
C MET A 98 7.59 -7.83 18.95
N LEU A 99 6.84 -7.46 17.91
CA LEU A 99 6.17 -8.42 17.01
C LEU A 99 7.20 -9.29 16.28
N GLU A 100 8.31 -8.68 15.84
CA GLU A 100 9.41 -9.41 15.22
C GLU A 100 10.12 -10.34 16.22
N SER A 101 10.40 -9.87 17.43
CA SER A 101 10.97 -10.73 18.47
C SER A 101 10.07 -11.92 18.79
N LEU A 102 8.74 -11.75 18.73
CA LEU A 102 7.78 -12.84 18.87
C LEU A 102 7.75 -13.76 17.65
N SER A 103 7.91 -13.24 16.43
CA SER A 103 7.92 -14.04 15.20
C SER A 103 9.20 -14.89 15.06
N LYS A 104 10.34 -14.38 15.57
CA LYS A 104 11.63 -15.08 15.60
C LYS A 104 11.78 -16.07 16.77
N THR A 105 10.80 -16.15 17.67
CA THR A 105 10.76 -17.14 18.77
C THR A 105 9.67 -18.19 18.52
N ALA A 106 9.60 -19.25 19.34
CA ALA A 106 8.57 -20.29 19.25
C ALA A 106 7.17 -19.80 19.72
N LYS A 107 6.84 -18.52 19.52
CA LYS A 107 5.65 -17.82 20.03
C LYS A 107 4.86 -17.14 18.90
N LYS A 108 4.86 -17.73 17.70
CA LYS A 108 4.19 -17.15 16.51
C LYS A 108 2.68 -16.96 16.71
N GLU A 109 2.00 -17.91 17.36
CA GLU A 109 0.57 -17.82 17.66
C GLU A 109 0.26 -16.63 18.58
N ARG A 110 1.21 -16.27 19.46
CA ARG A 110 1.08 -15.11 20.34
C ARG A 110 1.20 -13.80 19.57
N MET A 111 2.06 -13.75 18.55
CA MET A 111 2.18 -12.58 17.66
C MET A 111 0.87 -12.34 16.90
N GLU A 112 0.29 -13.39 16.31
CA GLU A 112 -0.98 -13.29 15.57
C GLU A 112 -2.14 -12.86 16.48
N ALA A 113 -2.26 -13.48 17.67
CA ALA A 113 -3.25 -13.07 18.67
C ALA A 113 -3.11 -11.60 19.07
N PHE A 114 -1.87 -11.12 19.18
CA PHE A 114 -1.58 -9.74 19.54
C PHE A 114 -1.94 -8.76 18.42
N LEU A 115 -1.61 -9.07 17.17
CA LEU A 115 -2.03 -8.29 16.00
C LEU A 115 -3.54 -8.15 15.93
N HIS A 116 -4.28 -9.25 16.07
CA HIS A 116 -5.75 -9.20 16.08
C HIS A 116 -6.29 -8.32 17.20
N SER A 117 -5.72 -8.40 18.41
CA SER A 117 -6.13 -7.58 19.54
C SER A 117 -5.86 -6.08 19.37
N MET A 118 -4.94 -5.70 18.48
CA MET A 118 -4.51 -4.32 18.25
C MET A 118 -4.82 -3.80 16.85
N SER A 119 -5.65 -4.50 16.08
CA SER A 119 -5.97 -4.11 14.70
C SER A 119 -6.40 -2.65 14.57
N SER A 120 -7.17 -2.12 15.53
CA SER A 120 -7.61 -0.72 15.55
C SER A 120 -6.51 0.32 15.80
N ARG A 121 -5.32 -0.08 16.25
CA ARG A 121 -4.18 0.80 16.49
C ARG A 121 -3.32 1.01 15.24
N PHE A 122 -3.35 0.07 14.30
CA PHE A 122 -2.60 0.16 13.06
C PHE A 122 -3.38 0.91 11.99
N GLN A 123 -2.65 1.50 11.05
CA GLN A 123 -3.26 2.11 9.88
C GLN A 123 -3.81 1.02 8.97
N LYS A 124 -4.86 1.34 8.21
CA LYS A 124 -5.52 0.37 7.34
C LYS A 124 -4.51 -0.21 6.33
N GLU A 125 -3.68 0.65 5.76
CA GLU A 125 -2.63 0.32 4.81
C GLU A 125 -1.63 -0.67 5.37
N PHE A 126 -1.28 -0.55 6.66
CA PHE A 126 -0.36 -1.46 7.33
C PHE A 126 -0.92 -2.88 7.42
N LEU A 127 -2.20 -3.02 7.79
CA LEU A 127 -2.86 -4.32 7.87
C LEU A 127 -3.05 -4.94 6.48
N GLU A 128 -3.44 -4.14 5.48
CA GLU A 128 -3.53 -4.59 4.09
C GLU A 128 -2.18 -5.10 3.57
N ASN A 129 -1.08 -4.35 3.82
CA ASN A 129 0.26 -4.76 3.42
C ASN A 129 0.69 -6.07 4.12
N PHE A 130 0.40 -6.21 5.41
CA PHE A 130 0.69 -7.42 6.19
C PHE A 130 -0.06 -8.64 5.66
N GLU A 131 -1.38 -8.53 5.49
CA GLU A 131 -2.24 -9.62 5.02
C GLU A 131 -1.83 -10.06 3.60
N PHE A 132 -1.63 -9.09 2.70
CA PHE A 132 -1.21 -9.35 1.33
C PHE A 132 0.13 -10.10 1.27
N ASN A 133 1.17 -9.59 1.95
CA ASN A 133 2.50 -10.22 1.89
C ASN A 133 2.52 -11.57 2.60
N THR A 134 1.76 -11.74 3.69
CA THR A 134 1.64 -13.03 4.37
C THR A 134 1.00 -14.09 3.47
N GLN A 135 -0.08 -13.73 2.78
CA GLN A 135 -0.72 -14.62 1.80
C GLN A 135 0.23 -14.91 0.63
N LEU A 136 0.86 -13.89 0.06
CA LEU A 136 1.76 -14.00 -1.08
C LEU A 136 2.97 -14.91 -0.81
N LEU A 137 3.61 -14.75 0.36
CA LEU A 137 4.76 -15.57 0.77
C LEU A 137 4.34 -17.01 1.09
N SER A 138 3.09 -17.22 1.52
CA SER A 138 2.54 -18.55 1.80
C SER A 138 2.17 -19.29 0.50
N SER A 139 1.54 -18.61 -0.47
CA SER A 139 1.13 -19.20 -1.75
C SER A 139 2.32 -19.47 -2.68
N ASN A 140 3.31 -18.59 -2.71
CA ASN A 140 4.54 -18.74 -3.50
C ASN A 140 5.65 -19.55 -2.80
N ALA A 141 5.34 -20.20 -1.67
CA ALA A 141 6.28 -21.10 -1.01
C ALA A 141 6.66 -22.32 -1.90
N ALA A 142 5.79 -22.67 -2.87
CA ALA A 142 6.12 -23.52 -4.00
C ALA A 142 6.63 -22.63 -5.14
N GLY A 143 7.95 -22.44 -5.19
CA GLY A 143 8.60 -21.42 -6.01
C GLY A 143 8.18 -21.43 -7.48
N ASP A 144 7.54 -20.33 -7.90
CA ASP A 144 7.66 -19.86 -9.27
C ASP A 144 9.08 -19.28 -9.40
N GLY A 145 10.00 -20.16 -9.80
CA GLY A 145 11.41 -19.87 -9.99
C GLY A 145 11.59 -18.68 -10.91
N LEU A 146 11.90 -17.52 -10.34
CA LEU A 146 12.65 -16.51 -11.08
C LEU A 146 14.02 -17.15 -11.35
N ASP A 147 14.32 -17.33 -12.63
CA ASP A 147 15.57 -17.93 -13.12
C ASP A 147 16.68 -16.87 -13.08
N PHE A 148 17.01 -16.35 -11.89
CA PHE A 148 18.09 -15.39 -11.70
C PHE A 148 19.26 -16.02 -10.97
N GLN A 149 20.43 -15.89 -11.56
CA GLN A 149 21.68 -16.31 -10.94
C GLN A 149 22.22 -15.18 -10.08
N ILE A 150 22.26 -15.40 -8.77
CA ILE A 150 22.92 -14.50 -7.81
C ILE A 150 24.39 -14.88 -7.71
N PHE A 151 25.27 -13.88 -7.68
CA PHE A 151 26.70 -14.04 -7.43
C PHE A 151 27.18 -13.06 -6.36
N ASN A 152 28.04 -13.53 -5.47
CA ASN A 152 28.75 -12.64 -4.54
C ASN A 152 29.83 -11.86 -5.32
N LEU A 153 30.04 -10.58 -5.00
CA LEU A 153 31.05 -9.77 -5.69
C LEU A 153 32.48 -10.14 -5.32
N ASP A 154 33.33 -10.26 -6.34
CA ASP A 154 34.77 -10.49 -6.15
C ASP A 154 35.44 -9.36 -5.35
N GLY A 155 34.92 -8.14 -5.46
CA GLY A 155 35.39 -6.95 -4.76
C GLY A 155 35.04 -6.84 -3.28
N ASN A 156 34.17 -7.72 -2.76
CA ASN A 156 33.85 -7.76 -1.32
C ASN A 156 35.10 -8.03 -0.46
N SER A 157 35.05 -7.54 0.78
CA SER A 157 36.11 -7.57 1.78
C SER A 157 35.65 -8.32 3.04
N PRO A 158 36.55 -8.57 4.01
CA PRO A 158 36.15 -9.14 5.30
C PRO A 158 35.42 -8.16 6.24
N GLN A 159 35.12 -6.93 5.80
CA GLN A 159 34.36 -5.90 6.53
C GLN A 159 32.99 -5.73 5.87
N SER A 160 32.13 -4.84 6.37
CA SER A 160 30.88 -4.51 5.68
C SER A 160 31.16 -3.78 4.35
N ASP A 161 30.54 -4.29 3.29
CA ASP A 161 30.48 -3.72 1.94
C ASP A 161 29.02 -3.65 1.49
N PHE A 162 28.50 -2.45 1.25
CA PHE A 162 27.05 -2.26 1.04
C PHE A 162 26.70 -0.97 0.29
N SER A 163 25.41 -0.80 -0.04
CA SER A 163 24.86 0.32 -0.81
C SER A 163 25.55 0.50 -2.17
N PRO A 164 25.39 -0.47 -3.09
CA PRO A 164 25.92 -0.34 -4.44
C PRO A 164 25.27 0.86 -5.16
N SER A 165 26.01 1.45 -6.09
CA SER A 165 25.52 2.51 -6.98
C SER A 165 26.22 2.46 -8.32
N PHE A 166 25.47 2.59 -9.41
CA PHE A 166 26.06 2.65 -10.75
C PHE A 166 26.73 4.02 -10.98
N TYR A 167 27.99 4.02 -11.43
CA TYR A 167 28.71 5.22 -11.85
C TYR A 167 29.35 4.96 -13.22
N ASP A 168 28.63 5.30 -14.29
CA ASP A 168 29.00 4.99 -15.67
C ASP A 168 29.35 3.49 -15.87
N HIS A 169 30.63 3.19 -16.05
CA HIS A 169 31.18 1.83 -16.21
C HIS A 169 31.82 1.29 -14.93
N GLN A 170 31.51 1.88 -13.78
CA GLN A 170 31.96 1.48 -12.46
C GLN A 170 30.78 1.18 -11.54
N LEU A 171 31.07 0.43 -10.49
CA LEU A 171 30.20 0.27 -9.33
C LEU A 171 30.84 1.01 -8.15
N LEU A 172 30.10 1.95 -7.57
CA LEU A 172 30.44 2.56 -6.30
C LEU A 172 29.75 1.81 -5.16
N PHE A 173 30.34 1.81 -3.99
CA PHE A 173 29.73 1.27 -2.78
C PHE A 173 30.42 1.77 -1.50
N SER A 174 29.79 1.55 -0.36
CA SER A 174 30.32 1.90 0.96
C SER A 174 31.10 0.74 1.56
N SER A 175 32.24 1.02 2.20
CA SER A 175 33.04 -0.02 2.83
C SER A 175 33.78 0.44 4.09
N GLY A 176 33.85 -0.46 5.07
CA GLY A 176 34.70 -0.34 6.26
C GLY A 176 36.14 -0.85 6.09
N ARG A 177 36.54 -1.28 4.88
CA ARG A 177 37.80 -2.02 4.61
C ARG A 177 39.10 -1.30 4.94
N THR A 178 39.11 0.03 4.96
CA THR A 178 40.32 0.80 5.33
C THR A 178 40.42 0.95 6.84
N PHE A 179 41.48 0.36 7.40
CA PHE A 179 41.76 0.36 8.82
C PHE A 179 42.96 1.27 9.14
N ASP A 180 42.69 2.50 9.57
CA ASP A 180 43.64 3.22 10.43
C ASP A 180 43.37 2.79 11.88
N LYS A 181 44.35 2.11 12.50
CA LYS A 181 44.29 1.65 13.92
C LYS A 181 43.92 2.78 14.89
N LYS A 182 44.22 4.04 14.55
CA LYS A 182 43.92 5.22 15.39
C LYS A 182 42.52 5.79 15.16
N LYS A 183 41.83 5.42 14.08
CA LYS A 183 40.51 5.92 13.66
C LYS A 183 39.50 4.79 13.49
N ARG A 184 39.50 3.84 14.43
CA ARG A 184 38.50 2.77 14.48
C ARG A 184 37.14 3.36 14.86
N TYR A 185 36.11 3.06 14.09
CA TYR A 185 34.74 3.34 14.48
C TYR A 185 34.32 2.30 15.54
N VAL A 186 34.25 2.77 16.79
CA VAL A 186 34.02 1.91 17.97
C VAL A 186 32.77 1.04 17.83
N PRO A 187 31.61 1.54 17.35
CA PRO A 187 30.38 0.74 17.30
C PRO A 187 30.45 -0.52 16.45
N SER A 188 30.89 -0.41 15.19
CA SER A 188 31.00 -1.58 14.29
C SER A 188 32.27 -2.39 14.54
N GLY A 189 33.27 -1.76 15.18
CA GLY A 189 34.61 -2.29 15.31
C GLY A 189 35.42 -2.26 14.01
N GLU A 190 34.96 -1.54 12.99
CA GLU A 190 35.61 -1.39 11.67
C GLU A 190 36.19 0.01 11.47
N GLY A 191 36.70 0.34 10.28
CA GLY A 191 37.04 1.71 9.92
C GLY A 191 35.80 2.58 9.76
N TYR A 192 35.97 3.90 9.80
CA TYR A 192 34.94 4.80 9.26
C TYR A 192 34.66 4.44 7.80
N LEU A 193 33.37 4.31 7.48
CA LEU A 193 32.91 4.03 6.11
C LEU A 193 33.48 5.04 5.12
N ASN A 194 33.95 4.54 3.98
CA ASN A 194 34.34 5.34 2.83
C ASN A 194 33.72 4.77 1.56
N ILE A 195 33.67 5.58 0.50
CA ILE A 195 33.15 5.17 -0.80
C ILE A 195 34.30 4.61 -1.65
N TYR A 196 34.07 3.44 -2.23
CA TYR A 196 34.98 2.74 -3.10
C TYR A 196 34.37 2.60 -4.49
N GLY A 197 35.22 2.55 -5.51
CA GLY A 197 34.84 2.34 -6.90
C GLY A 197 35.68 1.25 -7.57
N ALA A 198 35.06 0.48 -8.45
CA ALA A 198 35.72 -0.50 -9.30
C ALA A 198 35.04 -0.57 -10.67
N ALA A 199 35.81 -0.89 -11.72
CA ALA A 199 35.26 -1.08 -13.06
C ALA A 199 34.35 -2.33 -13.11
N LEU A 200 33.20 -2.16 -13.78
CA LEU A 200 32.26 -3.23 -14.07
C LEU A 200 32.79 -4.10 -15.22
N GLN A 201 32.95 -5.39 -14.97
CA GLN A 201 33.29 -6.37 -15.98
C GLN A 201 32.02 -6.77 -16.77
N PRO A 202 32.14 -7.29 -18.01
CA PRO A 202 30.97 -7.76 -18.78
C PRO A 202 30.15 -8.85 -18.07
N THR A 203 30.79 -9.62 -17.19
CA THR A 203 30.14 -10.62 -16.35
C THR A 203 29.23 -10.01 -15.28
N GLY A 204 29.33 -8.72 -14.99
CA GLY A 204 28.72 -8.06 -13.85
C GLY A 204 29.60 -8.09 -12.59
N GLN A 205 30.77 -8.73 -12.63
CA GLN A 205 31.71 -8.73 -11.52
C GLN A 205 32.47 -7.41 -11.41
N VAL A 206 32.96 -7.12 -10.20
CA VAL A 206 33.90 -6.04 -9.93
C VAL A 206 35.06 -6.58 -9.10
N SER A 207 36.28 -6.10 -9.35
CA SER A 207 37.47 -6.54 -8.63
C SER A 207 38.40 -5.36 -8.34
N ASN A 208 39.25 -5.52 -7.33
CA ASN A 208 40.26 -4.54 -6.91
C ASN A 208 39.74 -3.11 -6.65
N PRO A 209 38.65 -2.94 -5.89
CA PRO A 209 38.08 -1.62 -5.62
C PRO A 209 39.07 -0.69 -4.90
N GLN A 210 39.04 0.58 -5.30
CA GLN A 210 39.89 1.64 -4.76
C GLN A 210 39.04 2.73 -4.12
N PRO A 211 39.58 3.48 -3.14
CA PRO A 211 38.90 4.66 -2.60
C PRO A 211 38.53 5.61 -3.74
N PHE A 212 37.27 6.04 -3.78
CA PHE A 212 36.78 6.90 -4.83
C PHE A 212 37.29 8.35 -4.62
N SER A 213 38.08 8.85 -5.57
CA SER A 213 38.88 10.07 -5.43
C SER A 213 38.14 11.36 -5.72
N ASP A 214 37.00 11.31 -6.41
CA ASP A 214 36.31 12.51 -6.91
C ASP A 214 35.45 13.18 -5.83
N LEU A 215 35.54 12.71 -4.58
CA LEU A 215 34.85 13.27 -3.42
C LEU A 215 35.84 13.98 -2.49
N PRO A 216 35.43 15.06 -1.80
CA PRO A 216 36.23 15.68 -0.76
C PRO A 216 36.77 14.67 0.26
N ASN A 217 38.01 14.88 0.71
CA ASN A 217 38.62 14.08 1.76
C ASN A 217 37.91 14.32 3.09
N SER A 218 37.71 13.24 3.85
CA SER A 218 37.14 13.26 5.19
C SER A 218 37.79 12.16 6.01
N ASP A 219 38.01 12.44 7.29
CA ASP A 219 38.49 11.47 8.28
C ASP A 219 37.37 10.59 8.86
N PHE A 220 36.12 10.91 8.54
CA PHE A 220 34.90 10.29 9.07
C PHE A 220 34.02 9.74 7.93
N HIS A 221 32.80 9.32 8.26
CA HIS A 221 31.94 8.59 7.32
C HIS A 221 31.72 9.35 6.00
N LYS A 222 31.95 8.65 4.89
CA LYS A 222 31.40 8.90 3.55
C LYS A 222 30.71 7.61 3.10
N ALA A 223 29.40 7.62 2.91
CA ALA A 223 28.63 6.40 2.68
C ALA A 223 27.42 6.60 1.76
N THR A 224 26.80 5.47 1.39
CA THR A 224 25.57 5.34 0.60
C THR A 224 25.55 6.25 -0.63
N PRO A 225 26.51 6.07 -1.57
CA PRO A 225 26.60 6.92 -2.75
C PRO A 225 25.38 6.71 -3.67
N TYR A 226 24.95 7.77 -4.33
CA TYR A 226 24.06 7.71 -5.47
C TYR A 226 24.54 8.67 -6.56
N TYR A 227 24.75 8.15 -7.77
CA TYR A 227 25.12 8.98 -8.92
C TYR A 227 23.91 9.34 -9.78
N SER A 228 23.71 10.64 -9.96
CA SER A 228 22.78 11.22 -10.92
C SER A 228 23.54 11.52 -12.21
N LYS A 229 23.19 10.80 -13.28
CA LYS A 229 23.79 11.01 -14.61
C LYS A 229 23.33 12.33 -15.23
N GLY A 230 22.09 12.74 -15.01
CA GLY A 230 21.54 13.99 -15.55
C GLY A 230 22.19 15.23 -14.94
N LEU A 231 22.54 15.18 -13.64
CA LEU A 231 23.24 16.26 -12.95
C LEU A 231 24.77 16.11 -12.93
N GLU A 232 25.31 15.00 -13.45
CA GLU A 232 26.72 14.63 -13.31
C GLU A 232 27.23 14.80 -11.87
N SER A 233 26.44 14.33 -10.91
CA SER A 233 26.62 14.61 -9.49
C SER A 233 26.40 13.38 -8.62
N ILE A 234 27.20 13.26 -7.56
CA ILE A 234 27.09 12.20 -6.56
C ILE A 234 26.47 12.76 -5.29
N PHE A 235 25.38 12.16 -4.85
CA PHE A 235 24.78 12.37 -3.54
C PHE A 235 25.33 11.31 -2.59
N TYR A 236 25.65 11.69 -1.35
CA TYR A 236 26.22 10.75 -0.38
C TYR A 236 26.05 11.25 1.04
N VAL A 237 26.17 10.32 1.98
CA VAL A 237 26.04 10.56 3.42
C VAL A 237 27.40 10.88 4.03
N LEU A 238 27.40 11.82 4.99
CA LEU A 238 28.56 12.35 5.68
C LEU A 238 28.36 12.38 7.20
N SER A 239 29.39 12.11 7.99
CA SER A 239 29.35 12.47 9.42
C SER A 239 29.21 13.98 9.60
N ASN A 240 28.40 14.40 10.58
CA ASN A 240 28.37 15.79 10.97
C ASN A 240 29.72 16.23 11.52
N THR A 241 30.27 17.29 10.92
CA THR A 241 31.53 17.90 11.33
C THR A 241 31.40 19.42 11.44
N GLU A 242 32.28 19.99 12.26
CA GLU A 242 32.52 21.41 12.39
C GLU A 242 34.03 21.63 12.49
N ASN A 243 34.59 22.48 11.62
CA ASN A 243 36.04 22.73 11.54
C ASN A 243 36.93 21.47 11.40
N GLY A 244 36.39 20.41 10.79
CA GLY A 244 37.12 19.15 10.59
C GLY A 244 37.06 18.17 11.77
N GLU A 245 36.31 18.49 12.83
CA GLU A 245 36.06 17.60 13.97
C GLU A 245 34.61 17.13 14.01
N LEU A 246 34.33 15.98 14.63
CA LEU A 246 32.96 15.47 14.81
C LEU A 246 32.13 16.43 15.66
N SER A 247 30.93 16.73 15.18
CA SER A 247 29.93 17.52 15.91
C SER A 247 28.85 16.59 16.47
N PHE A 248 28.44 16.81 17.72
CA PHE A 248 27.52 15.93 18.44
C PHE A 248 26.34 16.74 18.99
N ASP A 249 25.18 16.09 19.15
CA ASP A 249 24.05 16.64 19.88
C ASP A 249 24.29 16.64 21.41
N GLU A 250 23.31 17.12 22.18
CA GLU A 250 23.35 17.12 23.65
C GLU A 250 23.40 15.71 24.26
N ASN A 251 23.10 14.67 23.48
CA ASN A 251 23.14 13.26 23.85
C ASN A 251 24.44 12.54 23.47
N GLY A 252 25.36 13.25 22.81
CA GLY A 252 26.62 12.67 22.36
C GLY A 252 26.47 11.80 21.11
N LYS A 253 25.37 11.94 20.37
CA LYS A 253 25.14 11.29 19.07
C LYS A 253 25.78 12.15 17.97
N ASN A 254 26.54 11.50 17.08
CA ASN A 254 26.95 12.11 15.81
C ASN A 254 25.93 11.73 14.74
N ALA A 255 25.07 12.67 14.36
CA ALA A 255 24.13 12.46 13.27
C ALA A 255 24.82 12.55 11.90
N LEU A 256 24.16 11.98 10.88
CA LEU A 256 24.63 11.95 9.51
C LEU A 256 23.91 12.99 8.64
N ALA A 257 24.65 13.65 7.77
CA ALA A 257 24.21 14.65 6.81
C ALA A 257 24.18 14.10 5.38
N ILE A 258 23.45 14.76 4.48
CA ILE A 258 23.53 14.50 3.02
C ILE A 258 24.25 15.65 2.34
N GLY A 259 25.24 15.29 1.52
CA GLY A 259 25.95 16.21 0.64
C GLY A 259 25.87 15.78 -0.82
N MET A 260 26.22 16.70 -1.71
CA MET A 260 26.32 16.48 -3.14
C MET A 260 27.65 17.03 -3.66
N GLN A 261 28.31 16.25 -4.51
CA GLN A 261 29.52 16.64 -5.23
C GLN A 261 29.26 16.51 -6.74
N SER A 262 29.30 17.64 -7.45
CA SER A 262 29.25 17.66 -8.91
C SER A 262 30.64 17.41 -9.49
N LYS A 263 30.75 16.71 -10.62
CA LYS A 263 32.04 16.28 -11.21
C LYS A 263 33.09 17.40 -11.33
N ASP A 264 32.65 18.59 -11.77
CA ASP A 264 33.50 19.78 -11.93
C ASP A 264 33.01 20.97 -11.06
N GLY A 265 32.15 20.71 -10.08
CA GLY A 265 31.48 21.74 -9.28
C GLY A 265 31.90 21.76 -7.81
N PRO A 266 31.46 22.77 -7.05
CA PRO A 266 31.70 22.80 -5.61
C PRO A 266 30.87 21.74 -4.89
N PHE A 267 31.42 21.22 -3.79
CA PHE A 267 30.66 20.47 -2.80
C PHE A 267 29.50 21.32 -2.27
N ARG A 268 28.32 20.71 -2.13
CA ARG A 268 27.13 21.32 -1.52
C ARG A 268 26.62 20.44 -0.38
N LEU A 269 26.55 21.01 0.82
CA LEU A 269 25.83 20.41 1.93
C LEU A 269 24.34 20.65 1.74
N LEU A 270 23.53 19.59 1.75
CA LEU A 270 22.09 19.68 1.45
C LEU A 270 21.22 19.57 2.69
N LEU A 271 21.46 18.55 3.52
CA LEU A 271 20.71 18.31 4.76
C LEU A 271 21.69 18.10 5.91
N LYS A 272 21.50 18.85 6.99
CA LYS A 272 22.29 18.75 8.22
C LYS A 272 21.43 19.14 9.41
N ASP A 273 21.36 18.25 10.39
CA ASP A 273 20.80 18.47 11.71
C ASP A 273 21.66 17.73 12.73
N LEU A 274 21.83 18.25 13.95
CA LEU A 274 22.72 17.62 14.94
C LEU A 274 22.13 16.35 15.56
N SER A 275 20.80 16.25 15.62
CA SER A 275 20.09 15.17 16.30
C SER A 275 19.50 14.15 15.32
N THR A 276 19.09 14.60 14.14
CA THR A 276 18.46 13.80 13.08
C THR A 276 19.48 13.38 12.04
N SER A 277 19.52 12.08 11.75
CA SER A 277 20.38 11.55 10.71
C SER A 277 19.61 11.41 9.40
N PHE A 278 20.29 11.66 8.29
CA PHE A 278 19.79 11.47 6.94
C PHE A 278 20.55 10.35 6.24
N TYR A 279 19.84 9.43 5.60
CA TYR A 279 20.39 8.20 5.04
C TYR A 279 19.96 7.98 3.59
N TYR A 280 20.73 7.18 2.85
CA TYR A 280 20.37 6.64 1.53
C TYR A 280 19.77 7.66 0.54
N PRO A 281 20.52 8.72 0.16
CA PRO A 281 20.04 9.66 -0.84
C PRO A 281 19.81 8.97 -2.19
N PHE A 282 18.67 9.23 -2.83
CA PHE A 282 18.34 8.77 -4.17
C PHE A 282 17.71 9.91 -4.97
N TYR A 283 18.28 10.25 -6.12
CA TYR A 283 17.78 11.35 -6.96
C TYR A 283 17.03 10.80 -8.18
N ASP A 284 15.74 11.09 -8.27
CA ASP A 284 14.92 10.77 -9.43
C ASP A 284 15.00 11.88 -10.48
N GLU A 285 15.71 11.59 -11.57
CA GLU A 285 15.89 12.49 -12.71
C GLU A 285 14.55 12.91 -13.34
N LYS A 286 13.55 12.02 -13.35
CA LYS A 286 12.27 12.25 -14.04
C LYS A 286 11.43 13.29 -13.32
N SER A 287 11.36 13.22 -11.99
CA SER A 287 10.57 14.14 -11.17
C SER A 287 11.38 15.28 -10.56
N GLY A 288 12.71 15.20 -10.55
CA GLY A 288 13.57 16.15 -9.85
C GLY A 288 13.49 16.05 -8.32
N LYS A 289 12.96 14.93 -7.80
CA LYS A 289 12.85 14.66 -6.36
C LYS A 289 14.13 14.02 -5.83
N LEU A 290 14.58 14.47 -4.66
CA LEU A 290 15.61 13.79 -3.86
C LEU A 290 14.92 13.04 -2.72
N TYR A 291 14.98 11.71 -2.77
CA TYR A 291 14.52 10.80 -1.73
C TYR A 291 15.64 10.53 -0.73
N PHE A 292 15.28 10.32 0.54
CA PHE A 292 16.19 9.93 1.61
C PHE A 292 15.40 9.38 2.79
N SER A 293 16.07 8.65 3.67
CA SER A 293 15.46 8.18 4.92
C SER A 293 15.89 9.02 6.11
N ALA A 294 14.99 9.24 7.05
CA ALA A 294 15.24 9.99 8.28
C ALA A 294 14.31 9.52 9.42
N ASN A 295 14.74 9.73 10.65
CA ASN A 295 13.99 9.36 11.86
C ASN A 295 13.40 10.61 12.55
N PHE A 296 12.49 11.32 11.87
CA PHE A 296 11.79 12.48 12.46
C PHE A 296 10.83 12.04 13.57
N GLU A 297 10.56 12.94 14.53
CA GLU A 297 9.71 12.64 15.70
C GLU A 297 8.25 12.31 15.34
N ASP A 298 7.74 12.87 14.24
CA ASP A 298 6.38 12.70 13.73
C ASP A 298 6.28 11.62 12.63
N GLY A 299 7.29 10.75 12.51
CA GLY A 299 7.30 9.61 11.61
C GLY A 299 6.38 8.45 12.02
N PHE A 300 6.28 7.44 11.16
CA PHE A 300 5.46 6.25 11.37
C PHE A 300 6.16 5.22 12.26
N GLY A 301 7.50 5.11 12.15
CA GLY A 301 8.30 4.06 12.77
C GLY A 301 9.70 4.49 13.18
N GLY A 302 10.69 3.71 12.77
CA GLY A 302 12.11 3.97 13.01
C GLY A 302 12.61 5.07 12.08
N THR A 303 13.10 4.68 10.90
CA THR A 303 13.31 5.60 9.78
C THR A 303 12.15 5.52 8.82
N ASP A 304 11.67 6.65 8.34
CA ASP A 304 10.74 6.72 7.22
C ASP A 304 11.47 7.28 5.99
N ILE A 305 10.94 7.00 4.80
CA ILE A 305 11.38 7.63 3.55
C ILE A 305 10.63 8.95 3.37
N TYR A 306 11.40 9.98 3.01
CA TYR A 306 10.94 11.31 2.64
C TYR A 306 11.46 11.67 1.25
N PHE A 307 10.84 12.66 0.63
CA PHE A 307 11.42 13.36 -0.51
C PHE A 307 11.38 14.87 -0.35
N VAL A 308 12.26 15.55 -1.08
CA VAL A 308 12.21 17.01 -1.29
C VAL A 308 12.18 17.33 -2.77
N TYR A 309 11.48 18.40 -3.12
CA TYR A 309 11.60 18.99 -4.46
C TYR A 309 12.95 19.67 -4.59
N THR A 310 13.57 19.53 -5.75
CA THR A 310 14.85 20.19 -6.03
C THR A 310 14.81 21.00 -7.32
N ASN A 311 15.76 21.92 -7.44
CA ASN A 311 16.14 22.55 -8.70
C ASN A 311 17.63 22.27 -8.92
N GLN A 312 17.97 21.40 -9.88
CA GLN A 312 19.35 20.95 -10.13
C GLN A 312 20.07 20.41 -8.87
N GLY A 313 19.36 19.56 -8.13
CA GLY A 313 19.83 18.94 -6.88
C GLY A 313 19.83 19.88 -5.66
N GLN A 314 19.52 21.17 -5.84
CA GLN A 314 19.35 22.09 -4.70
C GLN A 314 17.96 21.96 -4.11
N ILE A 315 17.86 21.77 -2.80
CA ILE A 315 16.60 21.58 -2.07
C ILE A 315 15.75 22.85 -2.12
N MET A 316 14.48 22.70 -2.50
CA MET A 316 13.50 23.78 -2.69
C MET A 316 12.26 23.66 -1.80
N SER A 317 12.13 22.57 -1.04
CA SER A 317 10.99 22.31 -0.16
C SER A 317 11.42 21.74 1.18
N ALA A 318 10.50 21.77 2.16
CA ALA A 318 10.61 20.91 3.33
C ALA A 318 10.50 19.43 2.93
N PRO A 319 11.01 18.49 3.74
CA PRO A 319 10.80 17.06 3.58
C PRO A 319 9.32 16.69 3.57
N ILE A 320 8.92 15.82 2.65
CA ILE A 320 7.55 15.29 2.52
C ILE A 320 7.62 13.77 2.73
N ASN A 321 6.90 13.27 3.72
CA ASN A 321 6.82 11.84 4.04
C ASN A 321 6.04 11.09 2.93
N LEU A 322 6.47 9.88 2.55
CA LEU A 322 5.77 9.07 1.52
C LEU A 322 4.44 8.46 1.99
N GLY A 323 4.08 8.63 3.26
CA GLY A 323 2.82 8.17 3.82
C GLY A 323 2.80 6.68 4.16
N PRO A 324 1.67 6.20 4.71
CA PRO A 324 1.57 4.89 5.37
C PRO A 324 1.59 3.68 4.44
N ARG A 325 1.46 3.91 3.13
CA ARG A 325 1.57 2.82 2.17
C ARG A 325 3.01 2.33 2.05
N ILE A 326 3.98 3.23 2.16
CA ILE A 326 5.41 2.93 2.11
C ILE A 326 5.99 2.86 3.51
N ASN A 327 5.77 3.90 4.32
CA ASN A 327 6.35 4.01 5.66
C ASN A 327 5.51 3.25 6.70
N SER A 328 6.19 2.53 7.58
CA SER A 328 5.59 1.58 8.50
C SER A 328 6.07 1.81 9.93
N ALA A 329 5.83 0.84 10.81
CA ALA A 329 6.43 0.84 12.14
C ALA A 329 7.93 0.43 12.12
N GLY A 330 8.43 -0.12 11.02
CA GLY A 330 9.82 -0.49 10.80
C GLY A 330 10.72 0.69 10.41
N ASN A 331 11.88 0.36 9.85
CA ASN A 331 12.84 1.25 9.21
C ASN A 331 12.72 1.08 7.70
N GLU A 332 12.23 2.09 7.00
CA GLU A 332 12.25 2.14 5.54
C GLU A 332 13.47 2.89 5.02
N ILE A 333 14.28 2.20 4.20
CA ILE A 333 15.56 2.69 3.68
C ILE A 333 15.76 2.40 2.19
N ALA A 334 16.80 3.03 1.63
CA ALA A 334 17.38 2.67 0.35
C ALA A 334 16.40 2.69 -0.83
N SER A 335 15.75 3.84 -1.04
CA SER A 335 14.86 4.06 -2.18
C SER A 335 15.57 3.90 -3.52
N PHE A 336 14.89 3.28 -4.47
CA PHE A 336 15.34 3.18 -5.85
C PHE A 336 14.15 3.13 -6.79
N ILE A 337 14.17 3.91 -7.88
CA ILE A 337 13.11 3.89 -8.89
C ILE A 337 13.65 3.26 -10.16
N PHE A 338 12.92 2.27 -10.67
CA PHE A 338 13.17 1.67 -11.97
C PHE A 338 11.87 1.56 -12.76
N GLU A 339 11.80 2.31 -13.86
CA GLU A 339 10.59 2.54 -14.65
C GLU A 339 9.47 3.12 -13.76
N ASP A 340 8.31 2.45 -13.67
CA ASP A 340 7.16 2.90 -12.87
C ASP A 340 7.09 2.19 -11.50
N SER A 341 8.21 1.66 -11.01
CA SER A 341 8.28 0.90 -9.76
C SER A 341 9.24 1.52 -8.77
N PHE A 342 8.76 1.71 -7.54
CA PHE A 342 9.49 2.19 -6.38
C PHE A 342 9.94 1.00 -5.53
N TYR A 343 11.24 0.83 -5.41
CA TYR A 343 11.90 -0.18 -4.59
C TYR A 343 12.43 0.46 -3.32
N PHE A 344 12.33 -0.26 -2.21
CA PHE A 344 12.88 0.14 -0.92
C PHE A 344 13.12 -1.09 -0.06
N SER A 345 13.80 -0.92 1.06
CA SER A 345 14.01 -1.97 2.05
C SER A 345 13.31 -1.63 3.34
N SER A 346 12.69 -2.61 4.00
CA SER A 346 12.00 -2.44 5.28
C SER A 346 12.27 -3.59 6.24
N ASP A 347 12.46 -3.28 7.52
CA ASP A 347 12.51 -4.24 8.63
C ASP A 347 11.15 -4.37 9.36
N VAL A 348 10.06 -4.07 8.65
CA VAL A 348 8.73 -4.36 9.17
C VAL A 348 8.64 -5.85 9.54
N PHE A 349 8.02 -6.16 10.69
CA PHE A 349 8.12 -7.48 11.33
C PHE A 349 7.64 -8.67 10.47
N TYR A 350 6.92 -8.40 9.38
CA TYR A 350 6.45 -9.38 8.41
C TYR A 350 7.35 -9.41 7.19
N GLY A 351 7.65 -10.62 6.70
CA GLY A 351 8.60 -10.81 5.61
C GLY A 351 9.30 -12.16 5.74
N LEU A 352 10.41 -12.28 5.04
CA LEU A 352 11.34 -13.41 5.08
C LEU A 352 12.49 -13.16 6.07
N GLY A 353 13.01 -11.94 6.10
CA GLY A 353 14.29 -11.59 6.72
C GLY A 353 14.23 -10.76 7.99
N GLY A 354 15.34 -10.09 8.30
CA GLY A 354 15.40 -8.97 9.23
C GLY A 354 15.08 -7.65 8.51
N MET A 355 15.67 -7.46 7.34
CA MET A 355 15.35 -6.37 6.40
C MET A 355 15.08 -7.00 5.03
N ASP A 356 13.96 -6.67 4.40
CA ASP A 356 13.60 -7.21 3.09
C ASP A 356 13.47 -6.10 2.05
N VAL A 357 13.75 -6.43 0.79
CA VAL A 357 13.45 -5.56 -0.36
C VAL A 357 11.99 -5.73 -0.80
N TYR A 358 11.29 -4.60 -0.89
CA TYR A 358 9.92 -4.48 -1.39
C TYR A 358 9.88 -3.65 -2.67
N LYS A 359 8.83 -3.87 -3.46
CA LYS A 359 8.49 -3.09 -4.65
C LYS A 359 7.05 -2.63 -4.57
N SER A 360 6.80 -1.35 -4.83
CA SER A 360 5.47 -0.80 -5.04
C SER A 360 5.40 -0.10 -6.39
N ASN A 361 4.25 -0.14 -7.07
CA ASN A 361 4.03 0.62 -8.30
C ASN A 361 3.67 2.07 -7.96
N ILE A 362 4.20 3.01 -8.76
CA ILE A 362 3.92 4.44 -8.60
C ILE A 362 2.61 4.76 -9.33
N GLU A 363 1.62 5.29 -8.60
CA GLU A 363 0.27 5.57 -9.10
C GLU A 363 -0.10 7.04 -8.87
N GLY A 364 0.37 7.89 -9.79
CA GLY A 364 0.26 9.34 -9.64
C GLY A 364 1.06 9.81 -8.42
N ASP A 365 0.36 10.29 -7.40
CA ASP A 365 0.94 10.70 -6.11
C ASP A 365 0.84 9.63 -5.02
N SER A 366 0.32 8.44 -5.35
CA SER A 366 0.18 7.29 -4.44
C SER A 366 1.03 6.10 -4.85
N PHE A 367 0.99 5.06 -4.03
CA PHE A 367 1.72 3.81 -4.20
C PHE A 367 0.75 2.62 -4.12
N SER A 368 1.03 1.55 -4.86
CA SER A 368 0.36 0.28 -4.65
C SER A 368 0.78 -0.37 -3.33
N ILE A 369 0.14 -1.48 -2.96
CA ILE A 369 0.66 -2.36 -1.90
C ILE A 369 2.13 -2.71 -2.20
N PRO A 370 3.08 -2.52 -1.25
CA PRO A 370 4.44 -2.99 -1.40
C PRO A 370 4.50 -4.51 -1.39
N ILE A 371 5.20 -5.08 -2.35
CA ILE A 371 5.31 -6.50 -2.62
C ILE A 371 6.73 -6.94 -2.26
N ASN A 372 6.86 -7.86 -1.32
CA ASN A 372 8.12 -8.50 -0.98
C ASN A 372 8.68 -9.21 -2.23
N LEU A 373 9.96 -9.01 -2.55
CA LEU A 373 10.57 -9.58 -3.76
C LEU A 373 10.82 -11.09 -3.68
N GLY A 374 10.53 -11.72 -2.54
CA GLY A 374 10.57 -13.17 -2.37
C GLY A 374 11.99 -13.74 -2.29
N LYS A 375 12.05 -15.08 -2.20
CA LYS A 375 13.31 -15.79 -2.01
C LYS A 375 14.28 -15.54 -3.16
N GLY A 376 15.55 -15.40 -2.80
CA GLY A 376 16.65 -15.14 -3.73
C GLY A 376 17.13 -13.70 -3.57
N ILE A 377 16.29 -12.71 -3.87
CA ILE A 377 16.61 -11.31 -3.51
C ILE A 377 16.51 -11.16 -2.00
N ASN A 378 15.42 -11.62 -1.39
CA ASN A 378 15.27 -11.68 0.07
C ASN A 378 15.66 -13.05 0.61
N SER A 379 16.09 -13.06 1.86
CA SER A 379 16.65 -14.17 2.62
C SER A 379 16.22 -14.08 4.09
N PRO A 380 16.58 -15.05 4.95
CA PRO A 380 16.29 -14.95 6.39
C PRO A 380 17.06 -13.86 7.14
N GLU A 381 18.05 -13.23 6.50
CA GLU A 381 18.91 -12.19 7.07
C GLU A 381 18.50 -10.79 6.56
N ASP A 382 19.38 -9.80 6.59
CA ASP A 382 19.13 -8.46 6.05
C ASP A 382 19.46 -8.40 4.57
N ASP A 383 18.54 -7.87 3.76
CA ASP A 383 18.65 -7.68 2.33
C ASP A 383 18.18 -6.28 1.94
N PHE A 384 19.10 -5.46 1.41
CA PHE A 384 18.83 -4.04 1.24
C PHE A 384 19.61 -3.36 0.12
N GLY A 385 19.22 -2.13 -0.23
CA GLY A 385 19.99 -1.32 -1.18
C GLY A 385 19.98 -1.86 -2.60
N LEU A 386 18.83 -2.35 -3.07
CA LEU A 386 18.68 -2.87 -4.41
C LEU A 386 18.80 -1.76 -5.45
N ILE A 387 19.64 -1.98 -6.47
CA ILE A 387 19.73 -1.18 -7.69
C ILE A 387 19.65 -2.09 -8.91
N MET A 388 19.15 -1.58 -10.03
CA MET A 388 19.15 -2.32 -11.30
C MET A 388 19.15 -1.39 -12.51
N ARG A 389 19.60 -1.88 -13.66
CA ARG A 389 19.52 -1.20 -14.94
C ARG A 389 19.33 -2.19 -16.08
N ASN A 390 18.88 -1.69 -17.23
CA ASN A 390 18.87 -2.46 -18.48
C ASN A 390 20.30 -2.80 -18.91
N GLU A 391 20.52 -4.06 -19.29
CA GLU A 391 21.80 -4.58 -19.76
C GLU A 391 21.55 -5.64 -20.84
N GLY A 392 21.74 -5.27 -22.11
CA GLY A 392 21.33 -6.11 -23.25
C GLY A 392 19.81 -6.29 -23.31
N ASP A 393 19.35 -7.53 -23.48
CA ASP A 393 17.92 -7.90 -23.49
C ASP A 393 17.34 -8.16 -22.10
N GLY A 394 18.16 -8.03 -21.04
CA GLY A 394 17.75 -8.27 -19.65
C GLY A 394 18.17 -7.14 -18.70
N LEU A 395 18.30 -7.50 -17.43
CA LEU A 395 18.63 -6.60 -16.34
C LEU A 395 19.91 -7.05 -15.64
N LEU A 396 20.71 -6.08 -15.23
CA LEU A 396 21.81 -6.24 -14.28
C LEU A 396 21.47 -5.47 -13.01
N GLY A 397 21.56 -6.11 -11.86
CA GLY A 397 21.33 -5.46 -10.57
C GLY A 397 22.25 -5.92 -9.47
N TYR A 398 22.23 -5.17 -8.38
CA TYR A 398 23.00 -5.42 -7.17
C TYR A 398 22.16 -5.11 -5.93
N PHE A 399 22.48 -5.75 -4.82
CA PHE A 399 21.94 -5.45 -3.50
C PHE A 399 22.96 -5.86 -2.43
N SER A 400 22.74 -5.43 -1.19
CA SER A 400 23.58 -5.75 -0.03
C SER A 400 22.89 -6.79 0.84
N SER A 401 23.67 -7.70 1.43
CA SER A 401 23.13 -8.72 2.33
C SER A 401 24.18 -9.27 3.28
N ASN A 402 23.77 -9.64 4.49
CA ASN A 402 24.56 -10.39 5.46
C ASN A 402 24.22 -11.91 5.45
N ARG A 403 23.60 -12.40 4.37
CA ARG A 403 23.36 -13.84 4.14
C ARG A 403 24.65 -14.68 4.23
N ALA A 404 24.49 -15.92 4.68
CA ALA A 404 25.57 -16.90 4.74
C ALA A 404 26.18 -17.19 3.35
N GLY A 405 27.50 -17.43 3.33
CA GLY A 405 28.26 -17.69 2.09
C GLY A 405 28.98 -16.47 1.50
N GLY A 406 28.81 -15.30 2.13
CA GLY A 406 29.56 -14.09 1.84
C GLY A 406 31.02 -14.08 2.33
N LYS A 407 31.73 -12.97 2.09
CA LYS A 407 33.12 -12.73 2.53
C LYS A 407 33.21 -11.91 3.81
N GLY A 408 32.25 -11.00 4.03
CA GLY A 408 32.27 -9.99 5.07
C GLY A 408 31.12 -10.11 6.05
N LYS A 409 30.75 -8.98 6.67
CA LYS A 409 29.53 -8.87 7.48
C LYS A 409 28.34 -8.64 6.56
N ASP A 410 28.30 -7.46 5.95
CA ASP A 410 27.46 -7.18 4.80
C ASP A 410 28.31 -7.33 3.54
N ASP A 411 27.76 -8.00 2.53
CA ASP A 411 28.38 -8.18 1.24
C ASP A 411 27.45 -7.70 0.13
N ILE A 412 28.05 -7.27 -0.98
CA ILE A 412 27.30 -6.94 -2.19
C ILE A 412 27.13 -8.20 -3.04
N TYR A 413 25.91 -8.45 -3.46
CA TYR A 413 25.52 -9.51 -4.37
C TYR A 413 25.02 -8.90 -5.67
N GLY A 414 25.40 -9.50 -6.80
CA GLY A 414 24.90 -9.13 -8.13
C GLY A 414 23.97 -10.20 -8.68
N PHE A 415 23.10 -9.79 -9.61
CA PHE A 415 22.21 -10.70 -10.33
C PHE A 415 22.02 -10.25 -11.77
N LYS A 416 21.72 -11.22 -12.65
CA LYS A 416 21.24 -10.98 -14.01
C LYS A 416 19.93 -11.73 -14.22
N VAL A 417 18.96 -11.09 -14.86
CA VAL A 417 17.61 -11.63 -15.05
C VAL A 417 16.95 -11.05 -16.30
N ASP A 418 16.11 -11.82 -16.98
CA ASP A 418 15.45 -11.37 -18.22
C ASP A 418 14.31 -10.37 -17.98
N LYS A 419 13.69 -10.42 -16.80
CA LYS A 419 12.54 -9.58 -16.41
C LYS A 419 12.70 -9.09 -14.99
N LYS A 420 11.92 -8.06 -14.60
CA LYS A 420 11.94 -7.52 -13.25
C LYS A 420 11.75 -8.63 -12.20
N PRO A 421 12.59 -8.69 -11.15
CA PRO A 421 12.40 -9.65 -10.08
C PRO A 421 11.16 -9.30 -9.26
N GLY A 422 10.50 -10.33 -8.73
CA GLY A 422 9.35 -10.22 -7.84
C GLY A 422 8.45 -11.44 -7.91
N LEU A 423 7.65 -11.63 -6.86
CA LEU A 423 6.63 -12.66 -6.84
C LEU A 423 5.50 -12.34 -7.83
N LYS A 424 4.89 -13.37 -8.42
CA LYS A 424 3.81 -13.20 -9.40
C LYS A 424 2.56 -12.65 -8.69
N THR A 425 2.04 -11.54 -9.20
CA THR A 425 0.80 -10.90 -8.74
C THR A 425 -0.15 -10.72 -9.92
N PHE A 426 -1.45 -10.60 -9.63
CA PHE A 426 -2.45 -10.19 -10.61
C PHE A 426 -2.95 -8.78 -10.27
N THR A 427 -2.81 -7.85 -11.21
CA THR A 427 -3.37 -6.50 -11.10
C THR A 427 -4.64 -6.40 -11.94
N LEU A 428 -5.78 -6.17 -11.29
CA LEU A 428 -7.00 -5.78 -11.97
C LEU A 428 -7.14 -4.25 -11.93
N LYS A 429 -7.17 -3.61 -13.10
CA LYS A 429 -7.40 -2.17 -13.22
C LYS A 429 -8.36 -1.83 -14.35
N GLY A 430 -9.08 -0.73 -14.21
CA GLY A 430 -9.95 -0.23 -15.27
C GLY A 430 -10.96 0.80 -14.78
N LYS A 431 -12.14 0.81 -15.42
CA LYS A 431 -13.23 1.73 -15.08
C LYS A 431 -14.56 0.99 -14.93
N VAL A 432 -15.37 1.42 -13.97
CA VAL A 432 -16.79 1.07 -13.89
C VAL A 432 -17.59 2.10 -14.68
N VAL A 433 -18.32 1.64 -15.69
CA VAL A 433 -19.10 2.50 -16.61
C VAL A 433 -20.54 2.01 -16.72
N LYS A 434 -21.45 2.91 -17.10
CA LYS A 434 -22.82 2.55 -17.42
C LYS A 434 -22.90 1.69 -18.68
N SER A 435 -23.75 0.67 -18.67
CA SER A 435 -23.91 -0.27 -19.79
C SER A 435 -24.40 0.41 -21.09
N ASP A 436 -25.23 1.44 -20.99
CA ASP A 436 -25.88 2.11 -22.13
C ASP A 436 -25.02 3.23 -22.75
N ARG A 437 -24.01 3.73 -22.04
CA ARG A 437 -23.15 4.86 -22.45
C ARG A 437 -21.70 4.66 -22.03
N ARG A 438 -20.81 4.56 -23.03
CA ARG A 438 -19.38 4.25 -22.81
C ARG A 438 -18.57 5.25 -21.98
N ASN A 439 -19.08 6.47 -21.75
CA ASN A 439 -18.35 7.53 -21.04
C ASN A 439 -19.07 8.05 -19.78
N ASP A 440 -20.16 7.41 -19.36
CA ASP A 440 -20.82 7.75 -18.10
C ASP A 440 -20.23 6.83 -17.03
N PHE A 441 -19.36 7.39 -16.19
CA PHE A 441 -18.69 6.65 -15.12
C PHE A 441 -19.64 6.38 -13.95
N VAL A 442 -19.39 5.28 -13.25
CA VAL A 442 -20.11 4.96 -12.02
C VAL A 442 -19.15 5.11 -10.83
N PRO A 443 -19.21 6.23 -10.09
CA PRO A 443 -18.34 6.44 -8.94
C PRO A 443 -18.83 5.64 -7.74
N ASN A 444 -17.96 5.33 -6.79
CA ASN A 444 -18.30 4.63 -5.55
C ASN A 444 -19.05 3.30 -5.77
N ALA A 445 -18.78 2.60 -6.89
CA ALA A 445 -19.22 1.23 -7.08
C ALA A 445 -18.24 0.32 -6.36
N GLU A 446 -18.74 -0.67 -5.62
CA GLU A 446 -17.91 -1.66 -4.96
C GLU A 446 -17.40 -2.67 -5.99
N ILE A 447 -16.14 -3.07 -5.88
CA ILE A 447 -15.50 -4.11 -6.69
C ILE A 447 -14.88 -5.12 -5.73
N ARG A 448 -15.17 -6.41 -5.91
CA ARG A 448 -14.61 -7.50 -5.11
C ARG A 448 -14.00 -8.57 -6.00
N LEU A 449 -12.85 -9.10 -5.58
CA LEU A 449 -12.25 -10.30 -6.14
C LEU A 449 -12.49 -11.45 -5.17
N ARG A 450 -12.95 -12.59 -5.68
CA ARG A 450 -13.12 -13.81 -4.89
C ARG A 450 -12.36 -14.97 -5.51
N ASP A 451 -11.93 -15.88 -4.65
CA ASP A 451 -11.46 -17.20 -5.07
C ASP A 451 -12.66 -18.10 -5.48
N VAL A 452 -12.35 -19.33 -5.87
CA VAL A 452 -13.35 -20.34 -6.27
C VAL A 452 -14.22 -20.83 -5.11
N ASP A 453 -13.76 -20.67 -3.87
CA ASP A 453 -14.47 -21.06 -2.64
C ASP A 453 -15.39 -19.94 -2.12
N GLY A 454 -15.32 -18.75 -2.74
CA GLY A 454 -16.11 -17.57 -2.43
C GLY A 454 -15.47 -16.64 -1.39
N THR A 455 -14.24 -16.90 -0.95
CA THR A 455 -13.47 -16.03 -0.06
C THR A 455 -13.15 -14.73 -0.78
N ILE A 456 -13.30 -13.59 -0.10
CA ILE A 456 -12.89 -12.30 -0.65
C ILE A 456 -11.36 -12.22 -0.58
N LEU A 457 -10.73 -12.06 -1.74
CA LEU A 457 -9.29 -11.87 -1.88
C LEU A 457 -8.90 -10.39 -1.78
N ALA A 458 -9.72 -9.51 -2.37
CA ALA A 458 -9.54 -8.06 -2.25
C ALA A 458 -10.83 -7.31 -2.58
N GLU A 459 -10.96 -6.09 -2.09
CA GLU A 459 -12.08 -5.20 -2.38
C GLU A 459 -11.65 -3.73 -2.50
N THR A 460 -12.32 -2.98 -3.35
CA THR A 460 -12.13 -1.53 -3.50
C THR A 460 -13.42 -0.86 -3.97
N TYR A 461 -13.39 0.46 -4.08
CA TYR A 461 -14.46 1.27 -4.65
C TYR A 461 -13.92 2.06 -5.83
N SER A 462 -14.75 2.26 -6.85
CA SER A 462 -14.39 3.15 -7.96
C SER A 462 -14.34 4.61 -7.51
N ASP A 463 -13.40 5.38 -8.05
CA ASP A 463 -13.27 6.82 -7.78
C ASP A 463 -14.34 7.65 -8.50
N GLU A 464 -14.27 8.99 -8.37
CA GLU A 464 -15.22 9.92 -9.00
C GLU A 464 -15.25 9.85 -10.54
N GLU A 465 -14.19 9.33 -11.17
CA GLU A 465 -14.08 9.09 -12.61
C GLU A 465 -14.31 7.60 -12.97
N GLY A 466 -14.81 6.82 -12.01
CA GLY A 466 -15.09 5.40 -12.14
C GLY A 466 -13.84 4.51 -12.18
N ASN A 467 -12.63 5.04 -11.99
CA ASN A 467 -11.41 4.24 -12.03
C ASN A 467 -11.33 3.34 -10.80
N TYR A 468 -10.73 2.17 -10.98
CA TYR A 468 -10.42 1.27 -9.88
C TYR A 468 -9.12 0.51 -10.18
N ARG A 469 -8.42 0.11 -9.12
CA ARG A 469 -7.26 -0.78 -9.17
C ARG A 469 -7.24 -1.68 -7.94
N LEU A 470 -6.95 -2.96 -8.17
CA LEU A 470 -6.75 -3.99 -7.17
C LEU A 470 -5.53 -4.80 -7.57
N GLU A 471 -4.75 -5.22 -6.59
CA GLU A 471 -3.63 -6.14 -6.80
C GLU A 471 -3.74 -7.25 -5.78
N ILE A 472 -3.61 -8.50 -6.24
CA ILE A 472 -3.68 -9.72 -5.41
C ILE A 472 -2.51 -10.64 -5.74
N PRO A 473 -2.13 -11.57 -4.84
CA PRO A 473 -1.31 -12.72 -5.21
C PRO A 473 -1.88 -13.43 -6.45
N TRP A 474 -1.02 -14.01 -7.28
CA TRP A 474 -1.49 -14.72 -8.48
C TRP A 474 -2.41 -15.90 -8.12
N GLU A 475 -3.57 -15.94 -8.77
CA GLU A 475 -4.56 -17.01 -8.64
C GLU A 475 -4.80 -17.63 -10.02
N LYS A 476 -5.09 -18.94 -10.05
CA LYS A 476 -5.40 -19.64 -11.31
C LYS A 476 -6.81 -19.33 -11.80
N GLU A 477 -7.71 -19.01 -10.88
CA GLU A 477 -9.10 -18.69 -11.19
C GLU A 477 -9.62 -17.69 -10.17
N LEU A 478 -10.48 -16.76 -10.62
CA LEU A 478 -11.10 -15.78 -9.75
C LEU A 478 -12.47 -15.34 -10.26
N VAL A 479 -13.27 -14.80 -9.36
CA VAL A 479 -14.55 -14.18 -9.66
C VAL A 479 -14.43 -12.68 -9.42
N ILE A 480 -14.75 -11.87 -10.44
CA ILE A 480 -14.84 -10.41 -10.32
C ILE A 480 -16.31 -10.05 -10.13
N GLU A 481 -16.59 -9.38 -9.02
CA GLU A 481 -17.90 -8.85 -8.70
C GLU A 481 -17.86 -7.32 -8.67
N SER A 482 -18.95 -6.68 -9.10
CA SER A 482 -19.16 -5.26 -8.83
C SER A 482 -20.61 -4.96 -8.54
N SER A 483 -20.85 -4.11 -7.54
CA SER A 483 -22.19 -3.77 -7.07
C SER A 483 -22.31 -2.31 -6.69
N LYS A 484 -23.51 -1.75 -6.86
CA LYS A 484 -23.89 -0.43 -6.35
C LYS A 484 -25.41 -0.37 -6.19
N ASN A 485 -25.90 0.31 -5.16
CA ASN A 485 -27.33 0.52 -4.96
C ASN A 485 -27.98 1.18 -6.19
N ARG A 486 -29.13 0.65 -6.64
CA ARG A 486 -29.85 1.01 -7.87
C ARG A 486 -29.07 0.80 -9.18
N TYR A 487 -28.08 -0.10 -9.17
CA TYR A 487 -27.41 -0.60 -10.37
C TYR A 487 -27.52 -2.13 -10.46
N SER A 488 -27.30 -2.67 -11.66
CA SER A 488 -27.19 -4.12 -11.86
C SER A 488 -25.95 -4.69 -11.18
N PHE A 489 -26.01 -5.97 -10.82
CA PHE A 489 -24.86 -6.69 -10.26
C PHE A 489 -23.99 -7.29 -11.38
N TYR A 490 -22.69 -6.99 -11.37
CA TYR A 490 -21.72 -7.65 -12.24
C TYR A 490 -21.09 -8.83 -11.50
N ASN A 491 -21.07 -10.00 -12.13
CA ASN A 491 -20.39 -11.19 -11.63
C ASN A 491 -19.88 -12.02 -12.82
N LYS A 492 -18.55 -12.22 -12.90
CA LYS A 492 -17.93 -13.10 -13.89
C LYS A 492 -16.76 -13.89 -13.29
N ARG A 493 -16.69 -15.18 -13.62
CA ARG A 493 -15.54 -16.04 -13.38
C ARG A 493 -14.55 -15.94 -14.52
N PHE A 494 -13.27 -15.91 -14.17
CA PHE A 494 -12.13 -15.86 -15.07
C PHE A 494 -11.20 -17.03 -14.75
N VAL A 495 -10.69 -17.68 -15.79
CA VAL A 495 -9.68 -18.74 -15.66
C VAL A 495 -8.30 -18.20 -16.01
N GLU A 496 -7.25 -18.99 -15.75
CA GLU A 496 -5.85 -18.57 -15.87
C GLU A 496 -5.52 -17.89 -17.21
N SER A 497 -6.00 -18.43 -18.34
CA SER A 497 -5.79 -17.83 -19.66
C SER A 497 -6.44 -16.45 -19.83
N ASP A 498 -7.57 -16.21 -19.17
CA ASP A 498 -8.20 -14.89 -19.18
C ASP A 498 -7.38 -13.90 -18.34
N LEU A 499 -6.86 -14.35 -17.19
CA LEU A 499 -6.07 -13.53 -16.28
C LEU A 499 -4.74 -13.11 -16.88
N GLU A 500 -4.06 -14.03 -17.57
CA GLU A 500 -2.85 -13.72 -18.33
C GLU A 500 -3.10 -12.69 -19.44
N ALA A 501 -4.24 -12.76 -20.12
CA ALA A 501 -4.62 -11.76 -21.12
C ALA A 501 -4.94 -10.39 -20.49
N MET A 502 -5.46 -10.38 -19.26
CA MET A 502 -5.87 -9.15 -18.56
C MET A 502 -4.70 -8.42 -17.86
N GLU A 503 -3.57 -9.06 -17.61
CA GLU A 503 -2.46 -8.53 -16.79
C GLU A 503 -1.96 -7.14 -17.25
N ASN A 504 -2.09 -6.82 -18.54
CA ASN A 504 -1.65 -5.55 -19.12
C ASN A 504 -2.78 -4.72 -19.77
N GLU A 505 -4.04 -5.14 -19.60
CA GLU A 505 -5.19 -4.48 -20.22
C GLU A 505 -6.11 -3.82 -19.18
N ASN A 506 -6.77 -2.73 -19.59
CA ASN A 506 -7.79 -2.12 -18.76
C ASN A 506 -9.10 -2.91 -18.88
N HIS A 507 -9.54 -3.52 -17.79
CA HIS A 507 -10.81 -4.23 -17.73
C HIS A 507 -11.97 -3.28 -17.43
N GLN A 508 -12.92 -3.13 -18.36
CA GLN A 508 -14.09 -2.28 -18.14
C GLN A 508 -15.25 -3.08 -17.58
N ILE A 509 -15.64 -2.75 -16.35
CA ILE A 509 -16.86 -3.28 -15.72
C ILE A 509 -18.05 -2.44 -16.19
N ARG A 510 -19.10 -3.12 -16.66
CA ARG A 510 -20.33 -2.48 -17.14
C ARG A 510 -21.49 -2.87 -16.24
N ILE A 511 -22.19 -1.87 -15.71
CA ILE A 511 -23.39 -2.04 -14.89
C ILE A 511 -24.49 -1.07 -15.36
N SER A 512 -25.73 -1.53 -15.35
CA SER A 512 -26.89 -0.77 -15.82
C SER A 512 -27.52 0.00 -14.65
N ALA A 513 -27.82 1.29 -14.86
CA ALA A 513 -28.53 2.09 -13.88
C ALA A 513 -30.03 1.77 -13.92
N TYR A 514 -30.59 1.33 -12.80
CA TYR A 514 -31.99 0.91 -12.73
C TYR A 514 -32.96 2.05 -13.11
N ASP A 515 -32.70 3.25 -12.61
CA ASP A 515 -33.55 4.44 -12.85
C ASP A 515 -33.57 4.91 -14.31
N GLU A 516 -32.64 4.43 -15.14
CA GLU A 516 -32.60 4.77 -16.57
C GLU A 516 -33.41 3.79 -17.43
N VAL A 517 -33.65 2.59 -16.91
CA VAL A 517 -34.38 1.49 -17.58
C VAL A 517 -35.81 1.31 -17.07
N VAL A 518 -36.21 2.04 -16.03
CA VAL A 518 -37.60 2.16 -15.59
C VAL A 518 -38.13 3.59 -15.72
N GLU A 519 -39.45 3.75 -15.64
CA GLU A 519 -40.13 5.04 -15.58
C GLU A 519 -41.44 4.93 -14.81
N GLU A 520 -41.94 6.05 -14.28
CA GLU A 520 -43.26 6.13 -13.66
C GLU A 520 -44.35 6.36 -14.72
N LYS A 521 -45.31 5.44 -14.80
CA LYS A 521 -46.50 5.55 -15.65
C LYS A 521 -47.74 5.14 -14.86
N GLU A 522 -48.73 6.03 -14.83
CA GLU A 522 -50.03 5.76 -14.19
C GLU A 522 -49.90 5.41 -12.69
N GLY A 523 -48.91 6.00 -12.00
CA GLY A 523 -48.62 5.73 -10.58
C GLY A 523 -47.98 4.37 -10.33
N GLN A 524 -47.38 3.77 -11.37
CA GLN A 524 -46.69 2.50 -11.31
C GLN A 524 -45.29 2.62 -11.93
N THR A 525 -44.32 1.96 -11.33
CA THR A 525 -42.99 1.77 -11.91
C THR A 525 -43.08 0.72 -13.02
N VAL A 526 -42.68 1.09 -14.24
CA VAL A 526 -42.70 0.20 -15.40
C VAL A 526 -41.35 0.16 -16.10
N VAL A 527 -41.04 -0.96 -16.76
CA VAL A 527 -39.88 -1.02 -17.66
C VAL A 527 -40.08 0.00 -18.78
N LYS A 528 -39.05 0.81 -19.03
CA LYS A 528 -39.08 1.91 -19.99
C LYS A 528 -39.01 1.39 -21.42
N LEU A 529 -40.15 1.43 -22.10
CA LEU A 529 -40.30 0.96 -23.48
C LEU A 529 -40.79 2.08 -24.39
N LYS A 530 -40.39 2.06 -25.66
CA LYS A 530 -41.04 2.89 -26.69
C LYS A 530 -42.46 2.39 -26.89
N LYS A 531 -43.38 3.31 -27.18
CA LYS A 531 -44.78 2.95 -27.47
C LYS A 531 -44.82 2.04 -28.70
N PHE A 532 -45.55 0.94 -28.59
CA PHE A 532 -45.82 0.01 -29.68
C PHE A 532 -47.31 -0.35 -29.71
N PHE A 533 -47.79 -0.81 -30.86
CA PHE A 533 -49.21 -1.12 -31.07
C PHE A 533 -49.37 -2.50 -31.72
N PHE A 534 -50.34 -3.25 -31.22
CA PHE A 534 -50.80 -4.46 -31.90
C PHE A 534 -51.68 -4.10 -33.09
N GLY A 535 -51.71 -4.96 -34.11
CA GLY A 535 -52.71 -4.87 -35.17
C GLY A 535 -54.14 -4.91 -34.62
N ARG A 536 -55.08 -4.27 -35.35
CA ARG A 536 -56.48 -4.17 -34.94
C ARG A 536 -57.10 -5.55 -34.74
N GLY A 537 -57.59 -5.84 -33.52
CA GLY A 537 -58.19 -7.14 -33.18
C GLY A 537 -57.19 -8.31 -33.17
N LEU A 538 -55.89 -8.04 -33.27
CA LEU A 538 -54.84 -9.06 -33.31
C LEU A 538 -54.05 -9.11 -32.00
N THR A 539 -53.51 -10.30 -31.74
CA THR A 539 -52.58 -10.62 -30.65
C THR A 539 -51.17 -10.93 -31.16
N GLN A 540 -50.89 -10.73 -32.45
CA GLN A 540 -49.60 -11.07 -33.04
C GLN A 540 -48.51 -10.04 -32.65
N LEU A 541 -47.34 -10.54 -32.24
CA LEU A 541 -46.15 -9.72 -32.00
C LEU A 541 -45.43 -9.44 -33.32
N THR A 542 -45.33 -8.17 -33.71
CA THR A 542 -44.54 -7.73 -34.86
C THR A 542 -43.04 -7.67 -34.49
N PRO A 543 -42.12 -7.59 -35.46
CA PRO A 543 -40.70 -7.39 -35.18
C PRO A 543 -40.41 -6.15 -34.32
N GLU A 544 -41.16 -5.06 -34.50
CA GLU A 544 -40.99 -3.85 -33.68
C GLU A 544 -41.38 -4.09 -32.23
N ILE A 545 -42.48 -4.83 -31.98
CA ILE A 545 -42.89 -5.19 -30.61
C ILE A 545 -41.82 -6.08 -29.97
N LYS A 546 -41.31 -7.08 -30.71
CA LYS A 546 -40.25 -7.98 -30.22
C LYS A 546 -39.00 -7.22 -29.80
N ALA A 547 -38.53 -6.27 -30.62
CA ALA A 547 -37.37 -5.44 -30.31
C ALA A 547 -37.53 -4.61 -29.02
N GLU A 548 -38.75 -4.16 -28.70
CA GLU A 548 -39.02 -3.52 -27.41
C GLU A 548 -39.11 -4.54 -26.27
N LEU A 549 -39.70 -5.72 -26.49
CA LEU A 549 -39.74 -6.78 -25.49
C LEU A 549 -38.36 -7.35 -25.17
N ASP A 550 -37.41 -7.32 -26.11
CA ASP A 550 -36.02 -7.73 -25.86
C ASP A 550 -35.35 -6.83 -24.80
N LYS A 551 -35.80 -5.59 -24.63
CA LYS A 551 -35.34 -4.73 -23.52
C LYS A 551 -35.85 -5.20 -22.17
N VAL A 552 -37.03 -5.83 -22.12
CA VAL A 552 -37.55 -6.48 -20.90
C VAL A 552 -36.69 -7.70 -20.57
N VAL A 553 -36.26 -8.45 -21.59
CA VAL A 553 -35.32 -9.57 -21.41
C VAL A 553 -34.00 -9.05 -20.83
N ALA A 554 -33.42 -8.00 -21.42
CA ALA A 554 -32.21 -7.36 -20.89
C ALA A 554 -32.40 -6.84 -19.46
N PHE A 555 -33.53 -6.20 -19.16
CA PHE A 555 -33.87 -5.73 -17.82
C PHE A 555 -33.89 -6.88 -16.79
N VAL A 556 -34.50 -8.03 -17.10
CA VAL A 556 -34.51 -9.17 -16.18
C VAL A 556 -33.12 -9.80 -16.03
N ASN A 557 -32.30 -9.78 -17.08
CA ASN A 557 -30.91 -10.24 -16.97
C ASN A 557 -30.08 -9.34 -16.05
N ASP A 558 -30.27 -8.02 -16.13
CA ASP A 558 -29.59 -7.04 -15.28
C ASP A 558 -30.13 -7.02 -13.84
N PHE A 559 -31.43 -7.33 -13.67
CA PHE A 559 -32.13 -7.37 -12.39
C PHE A 559 -32.90 -8.71 -12.20
N PRO A 560 -32.20 -9.84 -11.94
CA PRO A 560 -32.81 -11.17 -11.90
C PRO A 560 -33.88 -11.36 -10.82
N SER A 561 -33.88 -10.53 -9.77
CA SER A 561 -34.87 -10.56 -8.69
C SER A 561 -36.15 -9.77 -9.00
N ALA A 562 -36.23 -9.10 -10.15
CA ALA A 562 -37.38 -8.27 -10.51
C ALA A 562 -38.65 -9.12 -10.73
N GLN A 563 -39.74 -8.70 -10.11
CA GLN A 563 -41.05 -9.33 -10.24
C GLN A 563 -41.95 -8.46 -11.12
N LEU A 564 -42.41 -9.04 -12.21
CA LEU A 564 -43.12 -8.36 -13.29
C LEU A 564 -44.61 -8.73 -13.31
N ARG A 565 -45.41 -7.73 -13.66
CA ARG A 565 -46.80 -7.89 -14.11
C ARG A 565 -46.97 -7.29 -15.48
N ILE A 566 -47.65 -8.03 -16.36
CA ILE A 566 -47.91 -7.58 -17.73
C ILE A 566 -49.36 -7.12 -17.83
N GLU A 567 -49.55 -5.86 -18.18
CA GLU A 567 -50.86 -5.23 -18.33
C GLU A 567 -51.08 -4.80 -19.78
N THR A 568 -52.26 -5.04 -20.32
CA THR A 568 -52.62 -4.50 -21.63
C THR A 568 -54.02 -3.89 -21.61
N TYR A 569 -54.16 -2.84 -22.42
CA TYR A 569 -55.35 -2.01 -22.49
C TYR A 569 -55.71 -1.75 -23.95
N THR A 570 -56.99 -1.51 -24.20
CA THR A 570 -57.48 -1.11 -25.52
C THR A 570 -58.41 0.09 -25.39
N ASP A 571 -58.71 0.72 -26.53
CA ASP A 571 -59.72 1.76 -26.59
C ASP A 571 -61.15 1.21 -26.46
N SER A 572 -62.12 2.11 -26.34
CA SER A 572 -63.56 1.85 -26.23
C SER A 572 -64.22 1.24 -27.48
N ARG A 573 -63.47 1.01 -28.57
CA ARG A 573 -64.06 0.54 -29.83
C ARG A 573 -64.17 -0.98 -29.80
N GLY A 574 -65.37 -1.48 -29.56
CA GLY A 574 -65.66 -2.91 -29.57
C GLY A 574 -66.70 -3.25 -28.50
N GLY A 575 -67.01 -4.54 -28.37
CA GLY A 575 -67.77 -5.01 -27.22
C GLY A 575 -66.83 -5.23 -26.03
N SER A 576 -67.24 -4.82 -24.82
CA SER A 576 -66.38 -4.89 -23.61
C SER A 576 -65.83 -6.31 -23.36
N SER A 577 -66.63 -7.37 -23.54
CA SER A 577 -66.18 -8.77 -23.42
C SER A 577 -65.18 -9.19 -24.50
N THR A 578 -65.23 -8.55 -25.67
CA THR A 578 -64.29 -8.77 -26.77
C THR A 578 -62.98 -8.03 -26.48
N ASN A 579 -63.06 -6.80 -25.99
CA ASN A 579 -61.91 -5.99 -25.59
C ASN A 579 -61.13 -6.63 -24.42
N PHE A 580 -61.84 -7.20 -23.44
CA PHE A 580 -61.22 -7.96 -22.37
C PHE A 580 -60.47 -9.20 -22.88
N ARG A 581 -61.11 -10.05 -23.71
CA ARG A 581 -60.44 -11.22 -24.31
C ARG A 581 -59.25 -10.86 -25.18
N LEU A 582 -59.36 -9.78 -25.96
CA LEU A 582 -58.29 -9.28 -26.82
C LEU A 582 -57.07 -8.86 -26.00
N THR A 583 -57.27 -8.03 -24.98
CA THR A 583 -56.18 -7.57 -24.12
C THR A 583 -55.59 -8.73 -23.32
N GLN A 584 -56.39 -9.61 -22.72
CA GLN A 584 -55.85 -10.80 -22.04
C GLN A 584 -54.96 -11.63 -22.98
N GLY A 585 -55.43 -11.89 -24.21
CA GLY A 585 -54.63 -12.59 -25.22
C GLY A 585 -53.33 -11.86 -25.59
N ARG A 586 -53.31 -10.52 -25.61
CA ARG A 586 -52.09 -9.72 -25.80
C ARG A 586 -51.14 -9.83 -24.61
N SER A 587 -51.63 -9.79 -23.37
CA SER A 587 -50.78 -9.99 -22.19
C SER A 587 -50.16 -11.40 -22.19
N ASP A 588 -50.93 -12.41 -22.58
CA ASP A 588 -50.48 -13.81 -22.61
C ASP A 588 -49.43 -14.08 -23.70
N VAL A 589 -49.57 -13.51 -24.90
CA VAL A 589 -48.53 -13.66 -25.94
C VAL A 589 -47.24 -12.92 -25.59
N ILE A 590 -47.31 -11.78 -24.89
CA ILE A 590 -46.12 -11.08 -24.39
C ILE A 590 -45.40 -11.98 -23.38
N LYS A 591 -46.12 -12.53 -22.38
CA LYS A 591 -45.55 -13.48 -21.42
C LYS A 591 -44.90 -14.66 -22.12
N LYS A 592 -45.59 -15.26 -23.09
CA LYS A 592 -45.07 -16.39 -23.87
C LYS A 592 -43.76 -16.05 -24.58
N TYR A 593 -43.68 -14.87 -25.19
CA TYR A 593 -42.46 -14.41 -25.87
C TYR A 593 -41.31 -14.22 -24.90
N LEU A 594 -41.52 -13.52 -23.78
CA LEU A 594 -40.49 -13.26 -22.79
C LEU A 594 -39.90 -14.57 -22.22
N VAL A 595 -40.78 -15.52 -21.86
CA VAL A 595 -40.34 -16.85 -21.39
C VAL A 595 -39.57 -17.60 -22.47
N GLN A 596 -39.99 -17.50 -23.74
CA GLN A 596 -39.26 -18.11 -24.86
C GLN A 596 -37.86 -17.50 -25.07
N GLN A 597 -37.68 -16.21 -24.75
CA GLN A 597 -36.37 -15.54 -24.82
C GLN A 597 -35.51 -15.71 -23.56
N GLY A 598 -35.96 -16.50 -22.58
CA GLY A 598 -35.17 -16.87 -21.40
C GLY A 598 -35.54 -16.16 -20.10
N VAL A 599 -36.58 -15.30 -20.09
CA VAL A 599 -37.09 -14.74 -18.82
C VAL A 599 -37.70 -15.86 -17.97
N PRO A 600 -37.21 -16.12 -16.75
CA PRO A 600 -37.78 -17.17 -15.91
C PRO A 600 -39.26 -16.90 -15.63
N SER A 601 -40.09 -17.94 -15.70
CA SER A 601 -41.53 -17.80 -15.49
C SER A 601 -41.89 -17.28 -14.09
N SER A 602 -41.01 -17.51 -13.10
CA SER A 602 -41.10 -16.97 -11.74
C SER A 602 -40.97 -15.45 -11.66
N ASN A 603 -40.29 -14.81 -12.61
CA ASN A 603 -40.21 -13.36 -12.69
C ASN A 603 -41.53 -12.74 -13.16
N ILE A 604 -42.45 -13.48 -13.79
CA ILE A 604 -43.73 -12.95 -14.28
C ILE A 604 -44.88 -13.49 -13.43
N LEU A 605 -45.23 -12.76 -12.36
CA LEU A 605 -46.22 -13.21 -11.38
C LEU A 605 -47.60 -13.43 -12.00
N TYR A 606 -48.07 -12.51 -12.84
CA TYR A 606 -49.33 -12.65 -13.57
C TYR A 606 -49.44 -11.70 -14.78
N THR A 607 -50.35 -12.05 -15.70
CA THR A 607 -50.76 -11.25 -16.86
C THR A 607 -52.21 -10.80 -16.65
N ILE A 608 -52.52 -9.58 -17.03
CA ILE A 608 -53.90 -9.05 -16.97
C ILE A 608 -54.24 -8.24 -18.21
N GLY A 609 -55.39 -8.53 -18.81
CA GLY A 609 -56.03 -7.67 -19.80
C GLY A 609 -57.12 -6.84 -19.14
N TYR A 610 -57.05 -5.52 -19.24
CA TYR A 610 -58.05 -4.62 -18.66
C TYR A 610 -59.17 -4.25 -19.62
N GLY A 611 -59.12 -4.72 -20.87
CA GLY A 611 -60.05 -4.28 -21.90
C GLY A 611 -60.07 -2.76 -22.03
N GLU A 612 -61.26 -2.18 -21.87
CA GLU A 612 -61.52 -0.74 -21.91
C GLU A 612 -61.82 -0.14 -20.52
N ASP A 613 -61.60 -0.89 -19.44
CA ASP A 613 -62.01 -0.50 -18.08
C ASP A 613 -61.16 0.65 -17.49
N LYS A 614 -59.99 0.92 -18.09
CA LYS A 614 -58.99 1.91 -17.65
C LYS A 614 -58.63 2.88 -18.77
N ILE A 615 -59.64 3.53 -19.33
CA ILE A 615 -59.49 4.62 -20.30
C ILE A 615 -58.87 5.85 -19.62
N LEU A 616 -57.90 6.48 -20.28
CA LEU A 616 -57.13 7.62 -19.78
C LEU A 616 -57.73 8.99 -20.15
N ASN A 617 -58.76 9.02 -21.00
CA ASN A 617 -59.38 10.24 -21.52
C ASN A 617 -60.92 10.08 -21.61
N ASN A 618 -61.60 11.03 -22.25
CA ASN A 618 -63.07 10.99 -22.36
C ASN A 618 -63.58 10.12 -23.51
N CYS A 619 -62.73 9.34 -24.16
CA CYS A 619 -63.11 8.49 -25.30
C CYS A 619 -63.73 7.18 -24.84
N THR A 620 -64.86 7.27 -24.14
CA THR A 620 -65.66 6.14 -23.68
C THR A 620 -66.69 5.71 -24.72
N ASN A 621 -67.41 4.62 -24.44
CA ASN A 621 -68.40 4.04 -25.36
C ASN A 621 -69.45 5.08 -25.78
N GLY A 622 -69.62 5.25 -27.09
CA GLY A 622 -70.59 6.19 -27.68
C GLY A 622 -70.09 7.63 -27.85
N VAL A 623 -68.86 7.96 -27.42
CA VAL A 623 -68.25 9.28 -27.61
C VAL A 623 -67.42 9.30 -28.90
N PHE A 624 -67.63 10.32 -29.76
CA PHE A 624 -66.78 10.54 -30.93
C PHE A 624 -65.40 11.05 -30.49
N CYS A 625 -64.35 10.37 -30.93
CA CYS A 625 -62.97 10.75 -30.66
C CYS A 625 -62.08 10.66 -31.89
N LEU A 626 -61.05 11.51 -31.91
CA LEU A 626 -59.98 11.43 -32.90
C LEU A 626 -59.13 10.18 -32.67
N GLU A 627 -58.56 9.63 -33.74
CA GLU A 627 -57.76 8.39 -33.69
C GLU A 627 -56.61 8.49 -32.67
N MET A 628 -55.95 9.64 -32.59
CA MET A 628 -54.86 9.88 -31.64
C MET A 628 -55.32 9.70 -30.18
N LEU A 629 -56.56 10.07 -29.84
CA LEU A 629 -57.11 9.89 -28.50
C LEU A 629 -57.47 8.42 -28.21
N HIS A 630 -57.95 7.69 -29.22
CA HIS A 630 -58.12 6.24 -29.10
C HIS A 630 -56.78 5.53 -28.91
N GLN A 631 -55.75 5.93 -29.65
CA GLN A 631 -54.39 5.37 -29.52
C GLN A 631 -53.77 5.61 -28.15
N GLN A 632 -54.11 6.70 -27.45
CA GLN A 632 -53.64 6.91 -26.07
C GLN A 632 -54.13 5.81 -25.10
N ASN A 633 -55.31 5.24 -25.35
CA ASN A 633 -55.87 4.17 -24.52
C ASN A 633 -55.28 2.78 -24.85
N GLN A 634 -54.76 2.60 -26.08
CA GLN A 634 -54.08 1.38 -26.48
C GLN A 634 -52.64 1.39 -25.99
N ARG A 635 -52.36 0.60 -24.95
CA ARG A 635 -51.04 0.53 -24.34
C ARG A 635 -50.79 -0.82 -23.71
N SER A 636 -49.52 -1.11 -23.47
CA SER A 636 -49.06 -2.27 -22.73
C SER A 636 -48.02 -1.81 -21.72
N LEU A 637 -48.17 -2.22 -20.47
CA LEU A 637 -47.27 -1.87 -19.37
C LEU A 637 -46.63 -3.14 -18.83
N ILE A 638 -45.33 -3.06 -18.56
CA ILE A 638 -44.56 -4.12 -17.90
C ILE A 638 -44.18 -3.56 -16.54
N VAL A 639 -45.05 -3.80 -15.56
CA VAL A 639 -44.98 -3.21 -14.21
C VAL A 639 -43.97 -3.99 -13.38
N VAL A 640 -43.09 -3.27 -12.68
CA VAL A 640 -42.17 -3.84 -11.69
C VAL A 640 -42.85 -3.77 -10.32
N LEU A 641 -43.20 -4.91 -9.75
CA LEU A 641 -44.02 -5.01 -8.54
C LEU A 641 -43.24 -4.83 -7.25
N ASN A 642 -41.93 -5.09 -7.27
CA ASN A 642 -41.06 -5.11 -6.10
C ASN A 642 -39.97 -4.03 -6.14
N ASP A 643 -40.19 -2.92 -6.87
CA ASP A 643 -39.26 -1.79 -6.96
C ASP A 643 -38.70 -1.35 -5.59
N ASN A 644 -39.61 -1.18 -4.62
CA ASN A 644 -39.33 -0.64 -3.29
C ASN A 644 -38.41 -1.51 -2.42
N VAL A 645 -38.22 -2.78 -2.81
CA VAL A 645 -37.46 -3.78 -2.05
C VAL A 645 -36.41 -4.50 -2.89
N LEU A 646 -36.27 -4.13 -4.17
CA LEU A 646 -35.34 -4.79 -5.10
C LEU A 646 -33.87 -4.58 -4.69
N PHE A 647 -33.60 -3.52 -3.93
CA PHE A 647 -32.26 -3.09 -3.51
C PHE A 647 -32.07 -3.08 -1.98
N ASN A 648 -32.99 -3.70 -1.23
CA ASN A 648 -32.95 -3.76 0.24
C ASN A 648 -32.32 -5.05 0.77
#